data_AF-A0A4Q7NVF5-F1
#
_entry.id   AF-A0A4Q7NVF5-F1
#
_cell.length_a   1.000
_cell.length_b   1.000
_cell.length_c   1.000
_cell.angle_alpha   90.00
_cell.angle_beta   90.00
_cell.angle_gamma   90.00
#
_symmetry.space_group_name_H-M   'P 1'
#
loop_
_entity.id
_entity.type
_entity.pdbx_description
1 polymer ?
#
loop_
_entity_poly.entity_id
_entity_poly.type
_entity_poly.pdbx_seq_one_letter_code
_entity_poly.pdbx_strand_id
1 'polypeptide(L)'
;MGRDGLVRRMLAAGPAVALLAGLGAALPAQPAAADGYRSITGSGSSWAASAVQEWISEVRSAGLSVNYNSNGSSAGRMDFRDGVVDFAVSDLPYGFDPTEPAPVAGSYAYVPLAAGATALMYHLEIGGRLYDGLRLDGRTLADIFTGGISWWDDPRIAASNPGVGLPHRRVIAVARADYSAATAQLTAWMASEYPGTWAAYCARIGRTQCGATALYPFADGTYFAAQDSAVGSAEYVKENDGTIAYGEDLYARMAQYPVVKLLNSAGYYVSPTAGAASIALTGATVGVDPSAPGYPVTDQTGVWRNPDPRAYPLAGWTSMVVPTTTHDHVTTDAGHSLAAFATYAVCAGQQHVDQYGYAPLSRTLVEAGLQQIARIPGADDPITLANCTGSLDPTQTAPMPDPCDKAGAVCGGVGGTVPTPTPTLTPTPASTPQPTPTLTPTPTPTPTPTPTPTPTPTPTPTPTPTPTPTPTPSFVQTVVVADQSPAPTMVHSPAISGRALVGARISCSATFSGARSVSYAWVTRTGGSAGSGRARTLTTRDLGRSLACRVTATSAGGSVEATSAPVRVGPALLPLRSRPRILGRAAVGRTLTASRAVFAPASGRLSYQWFRDGQPVAGARRAAYVVMSADRGHRLRVVETGSRRGWTAHAVSSSAVRVG
;
A
#
# COMPACT_ATOMS: atom_id res chain seq x y z
N MET A 1 9.04 84.15 50.81
CA MET A 1 8.66 84.50 52.19
C MET A 1 8.31 83.19 52.88
N GLY A 2 9.22 82.58 53.65
CA GLY A 2 9.38 82.78 55.10
C GLY A 2 8.41 81.84 55.84
N ARG A 3 8.86 80.68 56.37
CA ARG A 3 9.23 80.44 57.80
C ARG A 3 8.04 80.72 58.76
N ASP A 4 7.59 79.90 59.70
CA ASP A 4 8.12 78.76 60.46
C ASP A 4 6.97 78.08 61.27
N GLY A 5 7.09 76.77 61.55
CA GLY A 5 6.79 76.16 62.87
C GLY A 5 5.61 75.18 62.89
N LEU A 6 5.66 73.99 63.51
CA LEU A 6 6.40 73.54 64.69
C LEU A 6 6.53 72.00 64.72
N VAL A 7 7.65 71.55 65.28
CA VAL A 7 8.14 70.17 65.43
C VAL A 7 7.72 69.56 66.77
N ARG A 8 7.47 68.24 66.81
CA ARG A 8 7.79 67.21 67.84
C ARG A 8 7.02 65.93 67.46
N ARG A 9 7.46 64.68 67.53
CA ARG A 9 8.53 63.84 68.12
C ARG A 9 8.30 62.46 67.44
N MET A 10 9.20 61.52 67.14
CA MET A 10 10.23 60.86 67.95
C MET A 10 10.94 59.82 67.05
N LEU A 11 12.27 59.79 67.14
CA LEU A 11 13.24 58.67 67.10
C LEU A 11 12.97 57.41 66.26
N ALA A 12 13.93 57.17 65.37
CA ALA A 12 14.19 55.96 64.62
C ALA A 12 14.65 54.78 65.51
N ALA A 13 14.12 53.59 65.19
CA ALA A 13 14.75 52.31 65.45
C ALA A 13 14.44 51.42 64.24
N GLY A 14 15.46 51.09 63.45
CA GLY A 14 15.32 50.10 62.38
C GLY A 14 15.31 48.67 62.95
N PRO A 15 14.70 47.72 62.23
CA PRO A 15 15.16 46.34 62.28
C PRO A 15 15.66 45.88 60.91
N ALA A 16 16.75 45.13 60.96
CA ALA A 16 17.30 44.34 59.88
C ALA A 16 16.23 43.41 59.28
N VAL A 17 16.10 43.43 57.96
CA VAL A 17 15.30 42.46 57.20
C VAL A 17 16.06 41.13 57.22
N ALA A 18 15.57 40.21 58.06
CA ALA A 18 15.98 38.82 58.01
C ALA A 18 15.38 38.15 56.76
N LEU A 19 16.23 37.65 55.86
CA LEU A 19 15.84 36.71 54.83
C LEU A 19 15.36 35.42 55.50
N LEU A 20 14.04 35.21 55.55
CA LEU A 20 13.44 33.90 55.77
C LEU A 20 13.26 33.23 54.41
N ALA A 21 14.16 32.30 54.09
CA ALA A 21 13.98 31.35 53.02
C ALA A 21 12.77 30.45 53.35
N GLY A 22 11.60 30.80 52.80
CA GLY A 22 10.45 29.92 52.81
C GLY A 22 10.71 28.73 51.89
N LEU A 23 10.94 27.56 52.49
CA LEU A 23 10.71 26.28 51.82
C LEU A 23 9.21 26.19 51.46
N GLY A 24 8.84 26.71 50.29
CA GLY A 24 7.63 26.28 49.63
C GLY A 24 7.81 24.83 49.23
N ALA A 25 7.03 23.93 49.84
CA ALA A 25 6.96 22.55 49.40
C ALA A 25 6.57 22.54 47.92
N ALA A 26 7.55 22.28 47.05
CA ALA A 26 7.29 21.95 45.67
C ALA A 26 6.46 20.67 45.68
N LEU A 27 5.16 20.82 45.42
CA LEU A 27 4.34 19.68 45.01
C LEU A 27 5.11 19.00 43.87
N PRO A 28 5.38 17.69 43.94
CA PRO A 28 6.02 17.00 42.84
C PRO A 28 5.17 17.26 41.61
N ALA A 29 5.77 17.81 40.56
CA ALA A 29 5.12 17.89 39.25
C ALA A 29 4.60 16.49 38.94
N GLN A 30 3.27 16.36 38.80
CA GLN A 30 2.70 15.11 38.36
C GLN A 30 3.38 14.76 37.03
N PRO A 31 3.93 13.54 36.86
CA PRO A 31 4.40 13.14 35.55
C PRO A 31 3.21 13.30 34.59
N ALA A 32 3.42 14.03 33.49
CA ALA A 32 2.46 14.07 32.40
C ALA A 32 2.09 12.61 32.10
N ALA A 33 0.80 12.28 32.19
CA ALA A 33 0.33 10.97 31.79
C ALA A 33 0.82 10.75 30.35
N ALA A 34 1.57 9.67 30.11
CA ALA A 34 1.85 9.27 28.74
C ALA A 34 0.49 9.06 28.05
N ASP A 35 0.21 9.79 26.95
CA ASP A 35 -1.03 9.62 26.21
C ASP A 35 -1.22 8.14 25.90
N GLY A 36 -2.26 7.56 26.49
CA GLY A 36 -2.50 6.14 26.47
C GLY A 36 -3.10 5.72 25.13
N TYR A 37 -2.28 5.55 24.11
CA TYR A 37 -2.76 5.05 22.82
C TYR A 37 -3.10 3.56 22.88
N ARG A 38 -4.35 3.22 22.54
CA ARG A 38 -4.80 1.83 22.31
C ARG A 38 -4.39 1.40 20.91
N SER A 39 -4.10 0.11 20.73
CA SER A 39 -3.91 -0.42 19.38
C SER A 39 -5.22 -0.36 18.57
N ILE A 40 -5.15 0.24 17.39
CA ILE A 40 -6.25 0.29 16.41
C ILE A 40 -5.95 -0.62 15.22
N THR A 41 -7.00 -1.00 14.53
CA THR A 41 -6.99 -1.91 13.38
C THR A 41 -7.78 -1.29 12.24
N GLY A 42 -7.26 -1.42 11.02
CA GLY A 42 -7.95 -0.97 9.81
C GLY A 42 -7.76 -1.92 8.65
N SER A 43 -8.62 -1.81 7.65
CA SER A 43 -8.50 -2.58 6.41
C SER A 43 -9.02 -1.81 5.21
N GLY A 44 -8.65 -2.25 4.00
CA GLY A 44 -9.23 -1.71 2.77
C GLY A 44 -8.23 -1.47 1.64
N SER A 45 -8.28 -0.28 1.06
CA SER A 45 -7.60 0.13 -0.19
C SER A 45 -6.17 -0.39 -0.29
N SER A 46 -5.90 -1.10 -1.38
CA SER A 46 -4.55 -1.47 -1.81
C SER A 46 -3.82 -0.31 -2.46
N TRP A 47 -4.55 0.65 -3.03
CA TRP A 47 -3.99 1.87 -3.62
C TRP A 47 -3.37 2.75 -2.54
N ALA A 48 -4.00 2.88 -1.37
CA ALA A 48 -3.49 3.68 -0.25
C ALA A 48 -2.40 2.97 0.58
N ALA A 49 -2.19 1.67 0.35
CA ALA A 49 -1.50 0.82 1.30
C ALA A 49 -0.05 1.26 1.54
N SER A 50 0.67 1.71 0.51
CA SER A 50 2.06 2.15 0.68
C SER A 50 2.15 3.39 1.57
N ALA A 51 1.31 4.40 1.35
CA ALA A 51 1.24 5.59 2.20
C ALA A 51 0.84 5.24 3.65
N VAL A 52 -0.22 4.43 3.81
CA VAL A 52 -0.70 4.03 5.14
C VAL A 52 0.38 3.27 5.91
N GLN A 53 1.10 2.33 5.28
CA GLN A 53 2.15 1.58 5.97
C GLN A 53 3.33 2.45 6.37
N GLU A 54 3.65 3.48 5.59
CA GLU A 54 4.70 4.43 5.97
C GLU A 54 4.27 5.26 7.18
N TRP A 55 3.07 5.85 7.16
CA TRP A 55 2.59 6.62 8.31
C TRP A 55 2.49 5.76 9.58
N ILE A 56 2.10 4.49 9.46
CA ILE A 56 2.13 3.52 10.57
C ILE A 56 3.55 3.35 11.13
N SER A 57 4.57 3.35 10.27
CA SER A 57 5.97 3.30 10.68
C SER A 57 6.38 4.57 11.44
N GLU A 58 6.00 5.73 10.94
CA GLU A 58 6.38 7.04 11.48
C GLU A 58 5.75 7.33 12.85
N VAL A 59 4.45 7.05 13.01
CA VAL A 59 3.74 7.28 14.28
C VAL A 59 4.12 6.30 15.39
N ARG A 60 4.79 5.19 15.07
CA ARG A 60 5.17 4.18 16.06
C ARG A 60 6.05 4.75 17.17
N SER A 61 6.93 5.69 16.82
CA SER A 61 7.81 6.38 17.78
C SER A 61 7.03 7.25 18.77
N ALA A 62 5.84 7.72 18.40
CA ALA A 62 4.92 8.46 19.25
C ALA A 62 4.02 7.55 20.12
N GLY A 63 4.22 6.22 20.08
CA GLY A 63 3.47 5.25 20.89
C GLY A 63 2.18 4.75 20.24
N LEU A 64 1.80 5.23 19.05
CA LEU A 64 0.63 4.77 18.31
C LEU A 64 0.88 3.38 17.71
N SER A 65 -0.03 2.44 18.00
CA SER A 65 -0.02 1.08 17.44
C SER A 65 -1.17 0.89 16.45
N VAL A 66 -0.85 0.88 15.17
CA VAL A 66 -1.84 0.76 14.09
C VAL A 66 -1.57 -0.50 13.27
N ASN A 67 -2.59 -1.35 13.11
CA ASN A 67 -2.51 -2.53 12.25
C ASN A 67 -3.38 -2.32 11.01
N TYR A 68 -2.81 -2.36 9.82
CA TYR A 68 -3.57 -2.19 8.58
C TYR A 68 -3.50 -3.41 7.65
N ASN A 69 -4.66 -3.91 7.23
CA ASN A 69 -4.80 -5.01 6.30
C ASN A 69 -5.30 -4.55 4.93
N SER A 70 -4.40 -4.48 3.95
CA SER A 70 -4.74 -4.19 2.55
C SER A 70 -5.45 -5.39 1.89
N ASN A 71 -6.78 -5.41 1.93
CA ASN A 71 -7.65 -6.44 1.35
C ASN A 71 -8.62 -5.92 0.27
N GLY A 72 -8.54 -4.64 -0.09
CA GLY A 72 -9.37 -3.98 -1.09
C GLY A 72 -10.49 -3.15 -0.48
N SER A 73 -10.83 -2.03 -1.12
CA SER A 73 -11.77 -1.00 -0.61
C SER A 73 -13.16 -1.53 -0.23
N SER A 74 -13.70 -2.49 -1.00
CA SER A 74 -14.95 -3.19 -0.67
C SER A 74 -14.84 -4.03 0.60
N ALA A 75 -13.78 -4.83 0.73
CA ALA A 75 -13.56 -5.66 1.91
C ALA A 75 -13.37 -4.78 3.16
N GLY A 76 -12.61 -3.69 3.05
CA GLY A 76 -12.45 -2.73 4.15
C GLY A 76 -13.77 -2.09 4.58
N ARG A 77 -14.60 -1.65 3.63
CA ARG A 77 -15.94 -1.15 3.91
C ARG A 77 -16.82 -2.19 4.63
N MET A 78 -16.75 -3.45 4.21
CA MET A 78 -17.51 -4.52 4.86
C MET A 78 -17.00 -4.81 6.27
N ASP A 79 -15.67 -4.89 6.45
CA ASP A 79 -15.03 -5.09 7.75
C ASP A 79 -15.39 -3.96 8.73
N PHE A 80 -15.37 -2.70 8.29
CA PHE A 80 -15.74 -1.56 9.12
C PHE A 80 -17.21 -1.58 9.50
N ARG A 81 -18.11 -1.82 8.53
CA ARG A 81 -19.56 -1.94 8.78
C ARG A 81 -19.87 -3.05 9.79
N ASP A 82 -19.20 -4.18 9.66
CA ASP A 82 -19.41 -5.35 10.51
C ASP A 82 -18.69 -5.25 11.87
N GLY A 83 -18.05 -4.11 12.16
CA GLY A 83 -17.34 -3.85 13.42
C GLY A 83 -16.07 -4.69 13.60
N VAL A 84 -15.51 -5.22 12.50
CA VAL A 84 -14.29 -6.06 12.53
C VAL A 84 -13.02 -5.21 12.70
N VAL A 85 -13.05 -3.96 12.24
CA VAL A 85 -11.95 -3.00 12.29
C VAL A 85 -12.43 -1.64 12.79
N ASP A 86 -11.51 -0.84 13.35
CA ASP A 86 -11.80 0.49 13.91
C ASP A 86 -11.95 1.56 12.81
N PHE A 87 -11.30 1.37 11.67
CA PHE A 87 -11.42 2.24 10.50
C PHE A 87 -11.28 1.44 9.20
N ALA A 88 -11.76 1.98 8.09
CA ALA A 88 -11.45 1.46 6.75
C ALA A 88 -10.69 2.50 5.93
N VAL A 89 -10.04 2.07 4.86
CA VAL A 89 -9.57 2.97 3.79
C VAL A 89 -10.22 2.55 2.49
N SER A 90 -10.78 3.50 1.76
CA SER A 90 -11.62 3.21 0.61
C SER A 90 -11.50 4.26 -0.48
N ASP A 91 -11.27 3.79 -1.70
CA ASP A 91 -11.21 4.65 -2.89
C ASP A 91 -12.60 5.06 -3.39
N LEU A 92 -13.65 4.44 -2.85
CA LEU A 92 -15.04 4.67 -3.23
C LEU A 92 -15.94 4.70 -2.00
N PRO A 93 -17.00 5.52 -2.01
CA PRO A 93 -17.95 5.57 -0.92
C PRO A 93 -18.87 4.33 -0.90
N TYR A 94 -19.61 4.15 0.20
CA TYR A 94 -20.76 3.25 0.25
C TYR A 94 -21.84 3.72 -0.75
N GLY A 95 -22.68 2.80 -1.20
CA GLY A 95 -23.71 3.09 -2.21
C GLY A 95 -23.19 3.13 -3.65
N PHE A 96 -21.87 3.05 -3.84
CA PHE A 96 -21.26 2.86 -5.16
C PHE A 96 -21.64 1.51 -5.77
N ASP A 97 -21.60 0.44 -4.97
CA ASP A 97 -22.21 -0.83 -5.29
C ASP A 97 -23.55 -0.92 -4.55
N PRO A 98 -24.69 -0.97 -5.25
CA PRO A 98 -26.00 -1.04 -4.60
C PRO A 98 -26.23 -2.33 -3.81
N THR A 99 -25.37 -3.34 -4.00
CA THR A 99 -25.40 -4.59 -3.24
C THR A 99 -24.58 -4.53 -1.94
N GLU A 100 -23.75 -3.50 -1.74
CA GLU A 100 -23.01 -3.27 -0.51
C GLU A 100 -23.81 -2.35 0.43
N PRO A 101 -24.40 -2.87 1.53
CA PRO A 101 -25.14 -2.01 2.44
C PRO A 101 -24.18 -1.15 3.26
N ALA A 102 -24.56 0.11 3.46
CA ALA A 102 -23.84 1.07 4.29
C ALA A 102 -24.12 0.87 5.80
N PRO A 103 -23.24 1.36 6.69
CA PRO A 103 -23.57 1.54 8.10
C PRO A 103 -24.75 2.52 8.27
N VAL A 104 -25.26 2.62 9.50
CA VAL A 104 -26.34 3.56 9.84
C VAL A 104 -25.94 4.98 9.41
N ALA A 105 -26.86 5.70 8.75
CA ALA A 105 -26.60 7.07 8.32
C ALA A 105 -26.20 7.95 9.51
N GLY A 106 -25.12 8.73 9.36
CA GLY A 106 -24.58 9.58 10.43
C GLY A 106 -23.70 8.86 11.45
N SER A 107 -23.46 7.55 11.34
CA SER A 107 -22.56 6.78 12.23
C SER A 107 -21.10 6.73 11.74
N TYR A 108 -20.80 7.31 10.58
CA TYR A 108 -19.47 7.33 9.98
C TYR A 108 -19.24 8.61 9.17
N ALA A 109 -17.98 8.86 8.84
CA ALA A 109 -17.53 9.94 7.96
C ALA A 109 -16.35 9.47 7.08
N TYR A 110 -16.07 10.23 6.02
CA TYR A 110 -14.88 10.06 5.16
C TYR A 110 -13.87 11.18 5.40
N VAL A 111 -12.64 10.81 5.73
CA VAL A 111 -11.49 11.70 5.84
C VAL A 111 -10.65 11.54 4.57
N PRO A 112 -10.47 12.56 3.71
CA PRO A 112 -9.51 12.49 2.61
C PRO A 112 -8.13 12.11 3.14
N LEU A 113 -7.46 11.14 2.51
CA LEU A 113 -6.28 10.52 3.11
C LEU A 113 -5.04 10.57 2.20
N ALA A 114 -5.07 9.84 1.08
CA ALA A 114 -3.98 9.81 0.11
C ALA A 114 -4.52 10.22 -1.26
N ALA A 115 -3.71 10.97 -2.02
CA ALA A 115 -4.10 11.54 -3.30
C ALA A 115 -3.10 11.16 -4.41
N GLY A 116 -3.47 11.32 -5.67
CA GLY A 116 -2.56 11.01 -6.76
C GLY A 116 -3.15 11.19 -8.14
N ALA A 117 -2.28 11.09 -9.14
CA ALA A 117 -2.67 11.02 -10.54
C ALA A 117 -2.85 9.56 -10.97
N THR A 118 -3.94 9.30 -11.71
CA THR A 118 -4.03 8.09 -12.52
C THR A 118 -3.25 8.35 -13.82
N ALA A 119 -2.04 7.83 -13.87
CA ALA A 119 -1.12 7.92 -15.00
C ALA A 119 -1.48 6.90 -16.08
N LEU A 120 -1.21 7.27 -17.34
CA LEU A 120 -1.45 6.40 -18.48
C LEU A 120 -0.13 5.99 -19.12
N MET A 121 0.42 4.89 -18.65
CA MET A 121 1.65 4.31 -19.18
C MET A 121 1.36 3.69 -20.54
N TYR A 122 2.21 3.92 -21.53
CA TYR A 122 2.01 3.41 -22.88
C TYR A 122 3.32 2.91 -23.50
N HIS A 123 3.21 2.03 -24.49
CA HIS A 123 4.31 1.58 -25.32
C HIS A 123 3.98 1.90 -26.77
N LEU A 124 4.76 2.79 -27.36
CA LEU A 124 4.69 3.09 -28.78
C LEU A 124 6.11 3.23 -29.34
N GLU A 125 6.48 2.37 -30.28
CA GLU A 125 7.73 2.53 -31.02
C GLU A 125 7.53 3.33 -32.31
N ILE A 126 8.35 4.36 -32.51
CA ILE A 126 8.41 5.16 -33.73
C ILE A 126 9.85 5.12 -34.24
N GLY A 127 10.04 4.63 -35.48
CA GLY A 127 11.37 4.44 -36.05
C GLY A 127 12.25 3.46 -35.26
N GLY A 128 11.65 2.47 -34.59
CA GLY A 128 12.35 1.47 -33.78
C GLY A 128 12.85 1.98 -32.42
N ARG A 129 12.30 3.10 -31.93
CA ARG A 129 12.61 3.67 -30.61
C ARG A 129 11.33 3.94 -29.85
N LEU A 130 11.37 3.71 -28.53
CA LEU A 130 10.27 4.09 -27.64
C LEU A 130 10.02 5.60 -27.72
N TYR A 131 8.79 5.98 -28.04
CA TYR A 131 8.36 7.36 -28.16
C TYR A 131 7.90 7.91 -26.81
N ASP A 132 8.46 9.06 -26.42
CA ASP A 132 8.07 9.83 -25.23
C ASP A 132 7.44 11.16 -25.66
N GLY A 133 6.48 11.64 -24.87
CA GLY A 133 5.75 12.88 -25.15
C GLY A 133 4.43 12.71 -25.88
N LEU A 134 3.80 11.53 -25.81
CA LEU A 134 2.45 11.33 -26.34
C LEU A 134 1.43 12.23 -25.63
N ARG A 135 0.66 12.97 -26.41
CA ARG A 135 -0.39 13.87 -25.96
C ARG A 135 -1.76 13.33 -26.33
N LEU A 136 -2.71 13.35 -25.41
CA LEU A 136 -4.11 13.01 -25.68
C LEU A 136 -5.05 14.02 -25.03
N ASP A 137 -6.13 14.36 -25.71
CA ASP A 137 -7.28 14.97 -25.06
C ASP A 137 -8.15 13.90 -24.38
N GLY A 138 -8.98 14.32 -23.42
CA GLY A 138 -9.77 13.39 -22.63
C GLY A 138 -10.85 12.65 -23.43
N ARG A 139 -11.39 13.23 -24.52
CA ARG A 139 -12.38 12.53 -25.35
C ARG A 139 -11.72 11.39 -26.11
N THR A 140 -10.56 11.64 -26.71
CA THR A 140 -9.75 10.62 -27.39
C THR A 140 -9.36 9.51 -26.41
N LEU A 141 -8.96 9.87 -25.18
CA LEU A 141 -8.68 8.90 -24.14
C LEU A 141 -9.90 8.04 -23.77
N ALA A 142 -11.06 8.66 -23.56
CA ALA A 142 -12.30 7.93 -23.27
C ALA A 142 -12.67 6.99 -24.44
N ASP A 143 -12.47 7.42 -25.68
CA ASP A 143 -12.69 6.59 -26.87
C ASP A 143 -11.66 5.43 -26.95
N ILE A 144 -10.42 5.57 -26.49
CA ILE A 144 -9.46 4.45 -26.36
C ILE A 144 -10.01 3.39 -25.40
N PHE A 145 -10.36 3.80 -24.18
CA PHE A 145 -10.83 2.88 -23.16
C PHE A 145 -12.27 2.40 -23.38
N THR A 146 -13.01 2.97 -24.32
CA THR A 146 -14.30 2.43 -24.78
C THR A 146 -14.21 1.77 -26.17
N GLY A 147 -13.03 1.64 -26.74
CA GLY A 147 -12.80 0.99 -28.03
C GLY A 147 -13.31 1.76 -29.26
N GLY A 148 -13.62 3.04 -29.13
CA GLY A 148 -13.89 3.98 -30.23
C GLY A 148 -12.64 4.47 -30.98
N ILE A 149 -11.45 4.22 -30.42
CA ILE A 149 -10.14 4.38 -31.09
C ILE A 149 -9.52 2.99 -31.24
N SER A 150 -9.06 2.64 -32.43
CA SER A 150 -8.48 1.31 -32.71
C SER A 150 -7.03 1.34 -33.19
N TRP A 151 -6.53 2.50 -33.61
CA TRP A 151 -5.21 2.66 -34.23
C TRP A 151 -4.51 3.91 -33.72
N TRP A 152 -3.19 3.83 -33.55
CA TRP A 152 -2.38 4.94 -33.03
C TRP A 152 -2.26 6.11 -33.99
N ASP A 153 -2.43 5.88 -35.30
CA ASP A 153 -2.48 6.90 -36.34
C ASP A 153 -3.90 7.47 -36.57
N ASP A 154 -4.85 7.23 -35.65
CA ASP A 154 -6.18 7.84 -35.73
C ASP A 154 -6.05 9.37 -35.82
N PRO A 155 -6.78 10.04 -36.74
CA PRO A 155 -6.67 11.50 -36.93
C PRO A 155 -6.87 12.32 -35.66
N ARG A 156 -7.64 11.83 -34.68
CA ARG A 156 -7.86 12.50 -33.39
C ARG A 156 -6.60 12.47 -32.51
N ILE A 157 -5.84 11.37 -32.53
CA ILE A 157 -4.53 11.28 -31.87
C ILE A 157 -3.52 12.17 -32.61
N ALA A 158 -3.48 12.08 -33.94
CA ALA A 158 -2.57 12.88 -34.77
C ALA A 158 -2.76 14.39 -34.57
N ALA A 159 -4.00 14.86 -34.41
CA ALA A 159 -4.30 16.26 -34.13
C ALA A 159 -3.67 16.78 -32.82
N SER A 160 -3.55 15.94 -31.79
CA SER A 160 -2.88 16.27 -30.53
C SER A 160 -1.35 16.18 -30.60
N ASN A 161 -0.81 15.57 -31.65
CA ASN A 161 0.62 15.26 -31.81
C ASN A 161 1.14 15.74 -33.19
N PRO A 162 1.04 17.05 -33.50
CA PRO A 162 1.42 17.57 -34.81
C PRO A 162 2.90 17.30 -35.13
N GLY A 163 3.18 16.85 -36.35
CA GLY A 163 4.54 16.55 -36.81
C GLY A 163 5.08 15.19 -36.34
N VAL A 164 4.32 14.42 -35.56
CA VAL A 164 4.71 13.07 -35.14
C VAL A 164 4.21 12.06 -36.16
N GLY A 165 5.14 11.27 -36.72
CA GLY A 165 4.82 10.16 -37.63
C GLY A 165 4.26 8.96 -36.88
N LEU A 166 3.02 9.06 -36.40
CA LEU A 166 2.37 8.00 -35.63
C LEU A 166 2.22 6.73 -36.48
N PRO A 167 2.57 5.54 -35.94
CA PRO A 167 2.56 4.31 -36.70
C PRO A 167 1.12 3.79 -36.86
N HIS A 168 0.84 3.13 -37.99
CA HIS A 168 -0.38 2.34 -38.18
C HIS A 168 -0.34 1.07 -37.32
N ARG A 169 -0.42 1.25 -36.01
CA ARG A 169 -0.33 0.22 -34.98
C ARG A 169 -1.63 0.13 -34.23
N ARG A 170 -2.06 -1.11 -33.96
CA ARG A 170 -3.27 -1.35 -33.18
C ARG A 170 -3.11 -0.76 -31.77
N VAL A 171 -4.12 -0.03 -31.31
CA VAL A 171 -4.24 0.32 -29.89
C VAL A 171 -4.73 -0.90 -29.12
N ILE A 172 -4.02 -1.22 -28.03
CA ILE A 172 -4.40 -2.27 -27.08
C ILE A 172 -4.56 -1.61 -25.70
N ALA A 173 -5.81 -1.34 -25.32
CA ALA A 173 -6.11 -0.81 -23.99
C ALA A 173 -5.94 -1.91 -22.94
N VAL A 174 -5.15 -1.68 -21.90
CA VAL A 174 -4.91 -2.62 -20.81
C VAL A 174 -5.74 -2.16 -19.62
N ALA A 175 -6.72 -2.95 -19.25
CA ALA A 175 -7.57 -2.68 -18.10
C ALA A 175 -7.34 -3.69 -16.97
N ARG A 176 -7.72 -3.29 -15.76
CA ARG A 176 -7.60 -4.12 -14.56
C ARG A 176 -8.71 -5.16 -14.52
N ALA A 177 -8.32 -6.43 -14.34
CA ALA A 177 -9.23 -7.57 -14.16
C ALA A 177 -9.64 -7.78 -12.71
N ASP A 178 -8.94 -7.16 -11.77
CA ASP A 178 -9.27 -7.13 -10.35
C ASP A 178 -10.05 -5.85 -9.96
N TYR A 179 -10.65 -5.86 -8.76
CA TYR A 179 -11.24 -4.67 -8.17
C TYR A 179 -10.15 -3.64 -7.89
N SER A 180 -10.22 -2.50 -8.58
CA SER A 180 -9.12 -1.54 -8.63
C SER A 180 -9.61 -0.11 -8.45
N ALA A 181 -8.91 0.62 -7.58
CA ALA A 181 -9.09 2.06 -7.37
C ALA A 181 -8.91 2.85 -8.67
N ALA A 182 -7.88 2.54 -9.44
CA ALA A 182 -7.59 3.22 -10.70
C ALA A 182 -8.69 2.99 -11.74
N THR A 183 -9.33 1.81 -11.73
CA THR A 183 -10.52 1.54 -12.56
C THR A 183 -11.68 2.43 -12.13
N ALA A 184 -11.89 2.55 -10.83
CA ALA A 184 -12.97 3.35 -10.29
C ALA A 184 -12.79 4.84 -10.60
N GLN A 185 -11.57 5.37 -10.44
CA GLN A 185 -11.23 6.75 -10.79
C GLN A 185 -11.42 7.02 -12.28
N LEU A 186 -10.86 6.16 -13.16
CA LEU A 186 -11.00 6.32 -14.61
C LEU A 186 -12.46 6.26 -15.06
N THR A 187 -13.25 5.32 -14.52
CA THR A 187 -14.65 5.17 -14.91
C THR A 187 -15.56 6.24 -14.31
N ALA A 188 -15.25 6.76 -13.12
CA ALA A 188 -15.93 7.93 -12.55
C ALA A 188 -15.68 9.17 -13.39
N TRP A 189 -14.42 9.41 -13.76
CA TRP A 189 -14.05 10.49 -14.67
C TRP A 189 -14.74 10.35 -16.03
N MET A 190 -14.74 9.17 -16.65
CA MET A 190 -15.44 8.95 -17.93
C MET A 190 -16.96 9.14 -17.81
N ALA A 191 -17.57 8.65 -16.73
CA ALA A 191 -19.01 8.78 -16.51
C ALA A 191 -19.43 10.25 -16.30
N SER A 192 -18.56 11.08 -15.72
CA SER A 192 -18.81 12.50 -15.49
C SER A 192 -18.49 13.37 -16.70
N GLU A 193 -17.28 13.24 -17.25
CA GLU A 193 -16.75 14.16 -18.26
C GLU A 193 -17.15 13.75 -19.68
N TYR A 194 -17.42 12.45 -19.90
CA TYR A 194 -17.81 11.90 -21.19
C TYR A 194 -19.03 10.96 -21.08
N PRO A 195 -20.15 11.42 -20.49
CA PRO A 195 -21.31 10.57 -20.18
C PRO A 195 -21.88 9.89 -21.43
N GLY A 196 -21.88 10.57 -22.58
CA GLY A 196 -22.33 9.99 -23.85
C GLY A 196 -21.44 8.84 -24.35
N THR A 197 -20.12 8.96 -24.23
CA THR A 197 -19.17 7.89 -24.59
C THR A 197 -19.35 6.70 -23.66
N TRP A 198 -19.39 6.97 -22.35
CA TRP A 198 -19.52 5.92 -21.35
C TRP A 198 -20.86 5.19 -21.48
N ALA A 199 -21.97 5.92 -21.59
CA ALA A 199 -23.30 5.33 -21.77
C ALA A 199 -23.39 4.47 -23.05
N ALA A 200 -22.84 4.93 -24.17
CA ALA A 200 -22.82 4.15 -25.41
C ALA A 200 -22.01 2.85 -25.27
N TYR A 201 -20.84 2.92 -24.62
CA TYR A 201 -20.02 1.74 -24.31
C TYR A 201 -20.79 0.74 -23.46
N CYS A 202 -21.41 1.24 -22.40
CA CYS A 202 -22.22 0.50 -21.46
C CYS A 202 -23.40 -0.23 -22.10
N ALA A 203 -24.15 0.48 -22.96
CA ALA A 203 -25.25 -0.08 -23.72
C ALA A 203 -24.77 -1.19 -24.66
N ARG A 204 -23.63 -0.99 -25.32
CA ARG A 204 -23.00 -1.99 -26.21
C ARG A 204 -22.64 -3.29 -25.47
N ILE A 205 -22.30 -3.21 -24.19
CA ILE A 205 -21.98 -4.37 -23.35
C ILE A 205 -23.14 -4.85 -22.47
N GLY A 206 -24.36 -4.33 -22.70
CA GLY A 206 -25.56 -4.77 -22.00
C GLY A 206 -25.63 -4.39 -20.52
N ARG A 207 -24.89 -3.36 -20.09
CA ARG A 207 -24.99 -2.85 -18.71
C ARG A 207 -26.18 -1.91 -18.57
N THR A 208 -27.04 -2.20 -17.60
CA THR A 208 -28.21 -1.38 -17.25
C THR A 208 -27.88 -0.25 -16.28
N GLN A 209 -26.80 -0.40 -15.48
CA GLN A 209 -26.26 0.64 -14.60
C GLN A 209 -24.90 1.12 -15.11
N CYS A 210 -24.81 2.42 -15.42
CA CYS A 210 -23.69 3.04 -16.13
C CYS A 210 -23.03 4.17 -15.36
N GLY A 211 -22.88 3.96 -14.06
CA GLY A 211 -21.96 4.75 -13.23
C GLY A 211 -20.53 4.24 -13.33
N ALA A 212 -19.69 4.81 -12.48
CA ALA A 212 -18.35 4.32 -12.20
C ALA A 212 -18.36 2.85 -11.74
N THR A 213 -17.24 2.15 -11.92
CA THR A 213 -17.06 0.76 -11.47
C THR A 213 -15.62 0.49 -11.06
N ALA A 214 -15.43 -0.27 -9.98
CA ALA A 214 -14.10 -0.75 -9.56
C ALA A 214 -13.62 -1.96 -10.38
N LEU A 215 -14.52 -2.66 -11.06
CA LEU A 215 -14.20 -3.74 -11.98
C LEU A 215 -14.42 -3.27 -13.42
N TYR A 216 -13.38 -3.35 -14.26
CA TYR A 216 -13.51 -2.87 -15.63
C TYR A 216 -14.47 -3.76 -16.42
N PRO A 217 -15.49 -3.18 -17.08
CA PRO A 217 -16.50 -3.98 -17.75
C PRO A 217 -16.02 -4.22 -19.19
N PHE A 218 -15.40 -5.37 -19.44
CA PHE A 218 -14.80 -5.70 -20.74
C PHE A 218 -15.84 -5.91 -21.84
N ALA A 219 -15.58 -5.36 -23.03
CA ALA A 219 -16.41 -5.55 -24.22
C ALA A 219 -15.81 -6.61 -25.16
N ASP A 220 -16.64 -7.54 -25.61
CA ASP A 220 -16.26 -8.45 -26.69
C ASP A 220 -15.96 -7.67 -28.00
N GLY A 221 -14.98 -8.14 -28.78
CA GLY A 221 -14.60 -7.52 -30.05
C GLY A 221 -13.76 -6.24 -29.95
N THR A 222 -13.52 -5.73 -28.75
CA THR A 222 -12.55 -4.66 -28.50
C THR A 222 -11.18 -5.23 -28.16
N TYR A 223 -10.10 -4.54 -28.52
CA TYR A 223 -8.73 -5.02 -28.29
C TYR A 223 -8.27 -4.58 -26.90
N PHE A 224 -8.79 -5.28 -25.89
CA PHE A 224 -8.42 -5.09 -24.51
C PHE A 224 -7.52 -6.22 -24.03
N ALA A 225 -6.47 -5.85 -23.31
CA ALA A 225 -5.76 -6.76 -22.43
C ALA A 225 -6.28 -6.56 -21.00
N ALA A 226 -6.18 -7.62 -20.20
CA ALA A 226 -6.66 -7.62 -18.83
C ALA A 226 -5.54 -8.12 -17.91
N GLN A 227 -5.23 -7.36 -16.86
CA GLN A 227 -4.19 -7.70 -15.89
C GLN A 227 -4.72 -7.57 -14.46
N ASP A 228 -4.30 -8.47 -13.57
CA ASP A 228 -4.83 -8.59 -12.20
C ASP A 228 -4.13 -7.67 -11.18
N SER A 229 -3.30 -6.73 -11.65
CA SER A 229 -2.61 -5.74 -10.81
C SER A 229 -2.05 -4.57 -11.63
N ALA A 230 -1.74 -3.46 -10.96
CA ALA A 230 -1.06 -2.32 -11.59
C ALA A 230 0.34 -2.67 -12.09
N VAL A 231 1.13 -3.39 -11.29
CA VAL A 231 2.46 -3.89 -11.69
C VAL A 231 2.37 -4.80 -12.92
N GLY A 232 1.41 -5.73 -12.94
CA GLY A 232 1.19 -6.60 -14.10
C GLY A 232 0.75 -5.82 -15.35
N SER A 233 0.01 -4.72 -15.17
CA SER A 233 -0.36 -3.82 -16.27
C SER A 233 0.87 -3.10 -16.84
N ALA A 234 1.73 -2.55 -15.97
CA ALA A 234 2.96 -1.89 -16.36
C ALA A 234 3.94 -2.81 -17.09
N GLU A 235 4.18 -4.02 -16.57
CA GLU A 235 5.03 -5.01 -17.25
C GLU A 235 4.46 -5.44 -18.60
N TYR A 236 3.14 -5.65 -18.69
CA TYR A 236 2.51 -5.96 -19.96
C TYR A 236 2.70 -4.82 -20.97
N VAL A 237 2.64 -3.56 -20.54
CA VAL A 237 2.90 -2.43 -21.42
C VAL A 237 4.34 -2.46 -21.95
N LYS A 238 5.33 -2.64 -21.08
CA LYS A 238 6.75 -2.74 -21.48
C LYS A 238 7.02 -3.82 -22.52
N GLU A 239 6.35 -4.97 -22.40
CA GLU A 239 6.55 -6.12 -23.28
C GLU A 239 5.81 -6.02 -24.63
N ASN A 240 4.83 -5.11 -24.77
CA ASN A 240 3.90 -5.14 -25.90
C ASN A 240 3.70 -3.76 -26.53
N ASP A 241 4.37 -3.52 -27.66
CA ASP A 241 4.23 -2.29 -28.44
C ASP A 241 2.82 -2.13 -29.03
N GLY A 242 2.24 -0.95 -28.82
CA GLY A 242 0.86 -0.58 -29.15
C GLY A 242 -0.08 -0.54 -27.94
N THR A 243 0.42 -0.78 -26.72
CA THR A 243 -0.40 -0.84 -25.50
C THR A 243 -0.49 0.49 -24.76
N ILE A 244 -1.58 0.66 -24.01
CA ILE A 244 -1.78 1.76 -23.06
C ILE A 244 -2.55 1.25 -21.84
N ALA A 245 -2.04 1.50 -20.64
CA ALA A 245 -2.63 1.08 -19.36
C ALA A 245 -2.83 2.29 -18.45
N TYR A 246 -3.91 2.28 -17.66
CA TYR A 246 -4.06 3.19 -16.53
C TYR A 246 -3.51 2.56 -15.25
N GLY A 247 -2.97 3.39 -14.39
CA GLY A 247 -2.49 2.99 -13.08
C GLY A 247 -1.96 4.18 -12.28
N GLU A 248 -1.46 3.88 -11.11
CA GLU A 248 -0.82 4.83 -10.23
C GLU A 248 0.51 5.30 -10.85
N ASP A 249 0.77 6.61 -10.83
CA ASP A 249 1.98 7.21 -11.42
C ASP A 249 3.27 6.56 -10.91
N LEU A 250 3.30 6.13 -9.65
CA LEU A 250 4.43 5.39 -9.06
C LEU A 250 4.92 4.24 -9.93
N TYR A 251 4.02 3.44 -10.50
CA TYR A 251 4.41 2.24 -11.23
C TYR A 251 5.10 2.59 -12.54
N ALA A 252 4.66 3.66 -13.22
CA ALA A 252 5.34 4.17 -14.41
C ALA A 252 6.72 4.75 -14.05
N ARG A 253 6.83 5.47 -12.92
CA ARG A 253 8.10 6.02 -12.42
C ARG A 253 9.10 4.93 -12.04
N MET A 254 8.65 3.90 -11.29
CA MET A 254 9.47 2.74 -10.94
C MET A 254 9.93 1.97 -12.17
N ALA A 255 9.08 1.90 -13.21
CA ALA A 255 9.41 1.28 -14.48
C ALA A 255 10.27 2.17 -15.40
N GLN A 256 10.46 3.45 -15.07
CA GLN A 256 11.11 4.47 -15.90
C GLN A 256 10.53 4.51 -17.32
N TYR A 257 9.20 4.57 -17.43
CA TYR A 257 8.49 4.41 -18.69
C TYR A 257 7.62 5.64 -19.02
N PRO A 258 7.43 5.97 -20.30
CA PRO A 258 6.64 7.14 -20.70
C PRO A 258 5.16 7.00 -20.32
N VAL A 259 4.58 8.16 -20.01
CA VAL A 259 3.16 8.33 -19.67
C VAL A 259 2.56 9.42 -20.54
N VAL A 260 1.27 9.33 -20.82
CA VAL A 260 0.54 10.32 -21.61
C VAL A 260 0.50 11.67 -20.87
N LYS A 261 0.70 12.77 -21.61
CA LYS A 261 0.30 14.11 -21.18
C LYS A 261 -1.16 14.36 -21.55
N LEU A 262 -2.00 14.72 -20.58
CA LEU A 262 -3.44 14.92 -20.80
C LEU A 262 -3.80 16.40 -20.91
N LEU A 263 -4.63 16.74 -21.90
CA LEU A 263 -5.16 18.09 -22.06
C LEU A 263 -6.06 18.46 -20.89
N ASN A 264 -5.73 19.53 -20.18
CA ASN A 264 -6.55 20.09 -19.12
C ASN A 264 -7.45 21.24 -19.59
N SER A 265 -8.31 21.74 -18.70
CA SER A 265 -9.27 22.81 -18.99
C SER A 265 -8.63 24.16 -19.31
N ALA A 266 -7.37 24.37 -18.94
CA ALA A 266 -6.60 25.56 -19.31
C ALA A 266 -5.98 25.47 -20.72
N GLY A 267 -6.13 24.34 -21.40
CA GLY A 267 -5.60 24.12 -22.74
C GLY A 267 -4.12 23.69 -22.76
N TYR A 268 -3.63 23.06 -21.70
CA TYR A 268 -2.26 22.52 -21.62
C TYR A 268 -2.28 20.99 -21.49
N TYR A 269 -1.33 20.31 -22.15
CA TYR A 269 -1.06 18.90 -21.99
C TYR A 269 -0.15 18.68 -20.77
N VAL A 270 -0.69 18.16 -19.68
CA VAL A 270 0.01 18.06 -18.39
C VAL A 270 0.37 16.60 -18.07
N SER A 271 1.57 16.39 -17.54
CA SER A 271 2.03 15.08 -17.03
C SER A 271 1.44 14.75 -15.65
N PRO A 272 1.25 13.47 -15.30
CA PRO A 272 0.64 13.00 -14.04
C PRO A 272 1.56 13.15 -12.80
N THR A 273 2.21 14.29 -12.63
CA THR A 273 3.10 14.51 -11.48
C THR A 273 2.33 14.71 -10.17
N ALA A 274 3.00 14.45 -9.04
CA ALA A 274 2.42 14.69 -7.72
C ALA A 274 1.96 16.15 -7.54
N GLY A 275 2.81 17.12 -7.91
CA GLY A 275 2.46 18.54 -7.86
C GLY A 275 1.25 18.89 -8.73
N ALA A 276 1.20 18.40 -9.98
CA ALA A 276 0.08 18.64 -10.88
C ALA A 276 -1.24 18.04 -10.38
N ALA A 277 -1.18 16.87 -9.75
CA ALA A 277 -2.32 16.26 -9.07
C ALA A 277 -2.76 17.08 -7.85
N SER A 278 -1.83 17.52 -7.00
CA SER A 278 -2.17 18.38 -5.85
C SER A 278 -2.77 19.73 -6.25
N ILE A 279 -2.30 20.32 -7.36
CA ILE A 279 -2.95 21.51 -7.95
C ILE A 279 -4.38 21.19 -8.35
N ALA A 280 -4.61 20.10 -9.09
CA ALA A 280 -5.96 19.71 -9.50
C ALA A 280 -6.90 19.58 -8.29
N LEU A 281 -6.44 18.97 -7.20
CA LEU A 281 -7.18 18.77 -5.95
C LEU A 281 -7.59 20.06 -5.22
N THR A 282 -7.05 21.23 -5.59
CA THR A 282 -7.54 22.52 -5.08
C THR A 282 -8.95 22.85 -5.56
N GLY A 283 -9.40 22.22 -6.65
CA GLY A 283 -10.77 22.33 -7.16
C GLY A 283 -11.76 21.36 -6.51
N ALA A 284 -11.31 20.54 -5.54
CA ALA A 284 -12.20 19.61 -4.86
C ALA A 284 -13.24 20.36 -4.03
N THR A 285 -14.51 19.97 -4.17
CA THR A 285 -15.57 20.45 -3.29
C THR A 285 -15.95 19.32 -2.35
N VAL A 286 -15.82 19.57 -1.04
CA VAL A 286 -16.22 18.63 0.00
C VAL A 286 -17.47 19.19 0.66
N GLY A 287 -18.62 18.55 0.41
CA GLY A 287 -19.85 18.93 1.10
C GLY A 287 -19.76 18.56 2.57
N VAL A 288 -19.92 19.54 3.46
CA VAL A 288 -19.87 19.39 4.94
C VAL A 288 -21.27 19.25 5.59
N ASP A 289 -22.30 18.89 4.82
CA ASP A 289 -23.66 18.60 5.33
C ASP A 289 -23.72 17.22 6.01
N PRO A 290 -23.74 17.13 7.35
CA PRO A 290 -23.73 15.86 8.08
C PRO A 290 -25.03 15.06 7.92
N SER A 291 -26.07 15.66 7.35
CA SER A 291 -27.35 15.03 7.05
C SER A 291 -27.42 14.45 5.63
N ALA A 292 -26.43 14.72 4.77
CA ALA A 292 -26.38 14.20 3.42
C ALA A 292 -26.07 12.69 3.41
N PRO A 293 -26.84 11.86 2.67
CA PRO A 293 -26.45 10.48 2.40
C PRO A 293 -25.07 10.43 1.71
N GLY A 294 -24.13 9.64 2.24
CA GLY A 294 -22.77 9.54 1.67
C GLY A 294 -21.80 10.63 2.11
N TYR A 295 -22.01 11.20 3.30
CA TYR A 295 -21.22 12.27 3.90
C TYR A 295 -19.74 11.92 4.22
N PRO A 296 -18.76 12.77 3.85
CA PRO A 296 -18.87 13.89 2.91
C PRO A 296 -19.13 13.43 1.47
N VAL A 297 -20.09 14.12 0.85
CA VAL A 297 -20.29 14.05 -0.60
C VAL A 297 -19.05 14.65 -1.25
N THR A 298 -18.38 13.85 -2.06
CA THR A 298 -17.16 14.27 -2.77
C THR A 298 -17.50 14.53 -4.23
N ASP A 299 -17.57 15.81 -4.60
CA ASP A 299 -17.67 16.21 -6.00
C ASP A 299 -16.24 16.44 -6.54
N GLN A 300 -15.82 15.55 -7.45
CA GLN A 300 -14.51 15.61 -8.09
C GLN A 300 -14.53 16.41 -9.41
N THR A 301 -15.67 16.92 -9.86
CA THR A 301 -15.76 17.64 -11.15
C THR A 301 -14.86 18.87 -11.17
N GLY A 302 -14.78 19.61 -10.07
CA GLY A 302 -13.87 20.75 -9.93
C GLY A 302 -12.38 20.36 -9.93
N VAL A 303 -12.04 19.11 -9.56
CA VAL A 303 -10.68 18.58 -9.70
C VAL A 303 -10.34 18.34 -11.16
N TRP A 304 -11.24 17.69 -11.89
CA TRP A 304 -11.03 17.36 -13.31
C TRP A 304 -11.11 18.58 -14.23
N ARG A 305 -11.84 19.62 -13.82
CA ARG A 305 -12.05 20.87 -14.57
C ARG A 305 -11.26 22.05 -14.02
N ASN A 306 -10.27 21.80 -13.17
CA ASN A 306 -9.50 22.85 -12.53
C ASN A 306 -8.85 23.76 -13.60
N PRO A 307 -9.10 25.09 -13.57
CA PRO A 307 -8.64 26.01 -14.62
C PRO A 307 -7.17 26.39 -14.49
N ASP A 308 -6.46 25.93 -13.46
CA ASP A 308 -5.03 26.16 -13.33
C ASP A 308 -4.25 25.43 -14.45
N PRO A 309 -3.35 26.11 -15.19
CA PRO A 309 -2.54 25.49 -16.24
C PRO A 309 -1.77 24.24 -15.82
N ARG A 310 -1.43 24.12 -14.53
CA ARG A 310 -0.65 23.00 -13.98
C ARG A 310 -1.52 21.81 -13.58
N ALA A 311 -2.84 21.92 -13.57
CA ALA A 311 -3.72 20.88 -13.07
C ALA A 311 -3.72 19.65 -13.99
N TYR A 312 -3.53 18.46 -13.41
CA TYR A 312 -3.70 17.19 -14.12
C TYR A 312 -5.17 16.71 -14.05
N PRO A 313 -5.85 16.49 -15.18
CA PRO A 313 -7.30 16.30 -15.23
C PRO A 313 -7.80 14.92 -14.79
N LEU A 314 -6.90 13.98 -14.47
CA LEU A 314 -7.22 12.62 -14.00
C LEU A 314 -6.59 12.35 -12.63
N ALA A 315 -6.67 13.36 -11.76
CA ALA A 315 -6.31 13.28 -10.35
C ALA A 315 -7.51 12.85 -9.50
N GLY A 316 -7.22 12.26 -8.33
CA GLY A 316 -8.23 11.83 -7.37
C GLY A 316 -7.61 11.52 -6.00
N TRP A 317 -8.46 11.11 -5.06
CA TRP A 317 -8.03 10.71 -3.72
C TRP A 317 -8.78 9.48 -3.21
N THR A 318 -8.19 8.84 -2.21
CA THR A 318 -8.79 7.80 -1.38
C THR A 318 -9.13 8.39 -0.01
N SER A 319 -10.10 7.80 0.68
CA SER A 319 -10.57 8.29 1.98
C SER A 319 -10.46 7.24 3.06
N MET A 320 -10.14 7.66 4.28
CA MET A 320 -10.36 6.86 5.48
C MET A 320 -11.83 6.94 5.88
N VAL A 321 -12.46 5.80 6.17
CA VAL A 321 -13.78 5.72 6.76
C VAL A 321 -13.59 5.64 8.27
N VAL A 322 -14.11 6.63 8.99
CA VAL A 322 -13.98 6.77 10.44
C VAL A 322 -15.35 6.76 11.11
N PRO A 323 -15.46 6.27 12.35
CA PRO A 323 -16.72 6.27 13.08
C PRO A 323 -17.00 7.65 13.68
N THR A 324 -18.27 8.04 13.75
CA THR A 324 -18.74 9.29 14.39
C THR A 324 -19.59 9.05 15.62
N THR A 325 -19.80 7.78 15.97
CA THR A 325 -20.54 7.33 17.15
C THR A 325 -19.83 6.12 17.74
N THR A 326 -19.85 5.97 19.06
CA THR A 326 -19.32 4.77 19.73
C THR A 326 -20.20 3.56 19.48
N HIS A 327 -19.61 2.38 19.35
CA HIS A 327 -20.28 1.07 19.34
C HIS A 327 -19.28 -0.02 19.76
N ASP A 328 -19.73 -1.28 19.89
CA ASP A 328 -18.99 -2.44 20.46
C ASP A 328 -17.45 -2.36 20.43
N HIS A 329 -16.85 -2.19 19.24
CA HIS A 329 -15.40 -2.14 19.05
C HIS A 329 -14.79 -0.71 19.03
N VAL A 330 -15.59 0.30 18.70
CA VAL A 330 -15.22 1.72 18.63
C VAL A 330 -15.54 2.41 19.95
N THR A 331 -14.57 2.38 20.85
CA THR A 331 -14.59 3.11 22.14
C THR A 331 -13.94 4.48 21.99
N THR A 332 -14.12 5.37 22.98
CA THR A 332 -13.43 6.66 23.02
C THR A 332 -11.91 6.51 23.01
N ASP A 333 -11.35 5.48 23.65
CA ASP A 333 -9.89 5.23 23.64
C ASP A 333 -9.38 4.81 22.25
N ALA A 334 -10.19 4.02 21.52
CA ALA A 334 -9.90 3.65 20.14
C ALA A 334 -9.99 4.89 19.23
N GLY A 335 -11.02 5.70 19.42
CA GLY A 335 -11.22 6.91 18.64
C GLY A 335 -10.20 8.00 18.93
N HIS A 336 -9.69 8.14 20.17
CA HIS A 336 -8.54 9.00 20.50
C HIS A 336 -7.29 8.58 19.70
N SER A 337 -6.98 7.28 19.71
CA SER A 337 -5.85 6.72 18.95
C SER A 337 -6.03 6.87 17.44
N LEU A 338 -7.25 6.68 16.94
CA LEU A 338 -7.60 6.86 15.53
C LEU A 338 -7.53 8.33 15.11
N ALA A 339 -8.02 9.24 15.93
CA ALA A 339 -7.98 10.67 15.65
C ALA A 339 -6.53 11.18 15.60
N ALA A 340 -5.66 10.72 16.50
CA ALA A 340 -4.24 11.03 16.47
C ALA A 340 -3.56 10.51 15.19
N PHE A 341 -3.82 9.25 14.81
CA PHE A 341 -3.29 8.68 13.56
C PHE A 341 -3.80 9.41 12.31
N ALA A 342 -5.11 9.67 12.24
CA ALA A 342 -5.72 10.36 11.10
C ALA A 342 -5.21 11.80 11.00
N THR A 343 -5.05 12.51 12.13
CA THR A 343 -4.47 13.87 12.16
C THR A 343 -3.04 13.86 11.65
N TYR A 344 -2.21 12.90 12.07
CA TYR A 344 -0.87 12.73 11.53
C TYR A 344 -0.92 12.55 10.01
N ALA A 345 -1.74 11.61 9.53
CA ALA A 345 -1.82 11.26 8.12
C ALA A 345 -2.24 12.45 7.24
N VAL A 346 -3.23 13.25 7.65
CA VAL A 346 -3.70 14.42 6.86
C VAL A 346 -2.81 15.66 7.01
N CYS A 347 -1.98 15.71 8.05
CA CYS A 347 -1.03 16.80 8.28
C CYS A 347 0.40 16.38 7.94
N ALA A 348 1.18 15.94 8.94
CA ALA A 348 2.61 15.67 8.81
C ALA A 348 2.91 14.57 7.79
N GLY A 349 2.06 13.54 7.70
CA GLY A 349 2.20 12.46 6.73
C GLY A 349 2.04 12.88 5.27
N GLN A 350 1.50 14.08 4.99
CA GLN A 350 1.45 14.63 3.64
C GLN A 350 2.82 15.17 3.18
N GLN A 351 3.73 15.42 4.12
CA GLN A 351 5.09 15.82 3.78
C GLN A 351 5.81 14.63 3.12
N HIS A 352 6.42 14.87 1.96
CA HIS A 352 7.20 13.88 1.21
C HIS A 352 6.41 12.65 0.72
N VAL A 353 5.07 12.66 0.74
CA VAL A 353 4.26 11.52 0.27
C VAL A 353 4.45 11.24 -1.24
N ASP A 354 4.99 12.22 -1.97
CA ASP A 354 5.36 12.13 -3.38
C ASP A 354 6.46 11.11 -3.66
N GLN A 355 7.40 10.92 -2.74
CA GLN A 355 8.45 9.90 -2.86
C GLN A 355 7.87 8.47 -2.89
N TYR A 356 6.65 8.30 -2.35
CA TYR A 356 5.93 7.04 -2.29
C TYR A 356 4.88 6.88 -3.39
N GLY A 357 4.81 7.80 -4.36
CA GLY A 357 3.88 7.66 -5.47
C GLY A 357 2.61 8.48 -5.40
N TYR A 358 2.43 9.28 -4.35
CA TYR A 358 1.19 10.00 -4.10
C TYR A 358 1.35 11.49 -4.34
N ALA A 359 0.26 12.21 -4.20
CA ALA A 359 0.21 13.66 -4.22
C ALA A 359 -0.25 14.13 -2.85
N PRO A 360 0.40 15.14 -2.25
CA PRO A 360 -0.12 15.78 -1.05
C PRO A 360 -1.56 16.27 -1.28
N LEU A 361 -2.41 16.12 -0.26
CA LEU A 361 -3.75 16.70 -0.26
C LEU A 361 -3.70 18.22 -0.38
N SER A 362 -4.72 18.80 -1.02
CA SER A 362 -4.89 20.25 -1.02
C SER A 362 -5.27 20.74 0.38
N ARG A 363 -4.96 22.00 0.71
CA ARG A 363 -5.37 22.63 1.98
C ARG A 363 -6.86 22.45 2.27
N THR A 364 -7.73 22.61 1.27
CA THR A 364 -9.18 22.41 1.40
C THR A 364 -9.53 20.98 1.83
N LEU A 365 -8.86 19.96 1.26
CA LEU A 365 -9.07 18.56 1.63
C LEU A 365 -8.54 18.25 3.03
N VAL A 366 -7.41 18.85 3.43
CA VAL A 366 -6.88 18.73 4.80
C VAL A 366 -7.84 19.37 5.81
N GLU A 367 -8.32 20.59 5.55
CA GLU A 367 -9.31 21.27 6.38
C GLU A 367 -10.59 20.42 6.54
N ALA A 368 -11.11 19.87 5.44
CA ALA A 368 -12.29 19.01 5.48
C ALA A 368 -12.03 17.70 6.24
N GLY A 369 -10.84 17.11 6.07
CA GLY A 369 -10.42 15.92 6.80
C GLY A 369 -10.37 16.15 8.31
N LEU A 370 -9.73 17.24 8.75
CA LEU A 370 -9.64 17.62 10.16
C LEU A 370 -11.02 17.85 10.79
N GLN A 371 -11.95 18.46 10.06
CA GLN A 371 -13.34 18.60 10.52
C GLN A 371 -14.04 17.25 10.71
N GLN A 372 -13.76 16.25 9.88
CA GLN A 372 -14.30 14.90 10.08
C GLN A 372 -13.61 14.17 11.24
N ILE A 373 -12.30 14.36 11.39
CA ILE A 373 -11.53 13.76 12.48
C ILE A 373 -12.04 14.26 13.85
N ALA A 374 -12.38 15.55 13.96
CA ALA A 374 -12.96 16.12 15.18
C ALA A 374 -14.30 15.48 15.59
N ARG A 375 -14.98 14.75 14.69
CA ARG A 375 -16.23 14.03 14.97
C ARG A 375 -16.00 12.61 15.49
N ILE A 376 -14.77 12.12 15.51
CA ILE A 376 -14.43 10.79 16.01
C ILE A 376 -14.63 10.79 17.54
N PRO A 377 -15.39 9.84 18.11
CA PRO A 377 -15.57 9.78 19.56
C PRO A 377 -14.23 9.62 20.29
N GLY A 378 -13.90 10.55 21.19
CA GLY A 378 -12.61 10.56 21.90
C GLY A 378 -11.50 11.33 21.19
N ALA A 379 -11.78 12.01 20.06
CA ALA A 379 -10.84 12.96 19.48
C ALA A 379 -10.52 14.10 20.46
N ASP A 380 -9.27 14.57 20.46
CA ASP A 380 -8.84 15.72 21.26
C ASP A 380 -9.39 17.02 20.68
N ASP A 381 -9.71 17.99 21.52
CA ASP A 381 -10.18 19.31 21.08
C ASP A 381 -9.14 20.40 21.40
N PRO A 382 -8.84 21.33 20.45
CA PRO A 382 -9.37 21.43 19.08
C PRO A 382 -8.46 20.76 18.03
N ILE A 383 -9.05 20.07 17.04
CA ILE A 383 -8.37 19.58 15.82
C ILE A 383 -8.65 20.55 14.66
N THR A 384 -7.62 21.30 14.28
CA THR A 384 -7.66 22.36 13.26
C THR A 384 -6.39 22.36 12.42
N LEU A 385 -6.30 23.24 11.42
CA LEU A 385 -5.05 23.40 10.66
C LEU A 385 -3.86 23.82 11.51
N ALA A 386 -4.07 24.39 12.70
CA ALA A 386 -2.97 24.71 13.61
C ALA A 386 -2.20 23.47 14.09
N ASN A 387 -2.84 22.29 14.02
CA ASN A 387 -2.20 21.00 14.31
C ASN A 387 -1.27 20.53 13.18
N CYS A 388 -1.35 21.12 11.99
CA CYS A 388 -0.47 20.78 10.88
C CYS A 388 0.81 21.63 10.89
N THR A 389 1.96 20.96 10.86
CA THR A 389 3.25 21.59 10.57
C THR A 389 3.63 21.39 9.10
N GLY A 390 4.38 22.32 8.51
CA GLY A 390 4.86 22.23 7.12
C GLY A 390 3.94 22.89 6.08
N SER A 391 4.46 23.07 4.86
CA SER A 391 3.70 23.69 3.76
C SER A 391 2.72 22.68 3.13
N LEU A 392 1.45 23.08 3.02
CA LEU A 392 0.39 22.36 2.29
C LEU A 392 0.09 23.03 0.94
N ASP A 393 0.99 23.89 0.46
CA ASP A 393 0.84 24.63 -0.78
C ASP A 393 1.44 23.88 -1.98
N PRO A 394 0.61 23.30 -2.86
CA PRO A 394 1.10 22.54 -4.01
C PRO A 394 1.73 23.41 -5.10
N THR A 395 1.56 24.73 -5.06
CA THR A 395 2.15 25.63 -6.07
C THR A 395 3.66 25.73 -5.95
N GLN A 396 4.23 25.38 -4.79
CA GLN A 396 5.68 25.36 -4.56
C GLN A 396 6.36 24.17 -5.24
N THR A 397 5.62 23.09 -5.50
CA THR A 397 6.16 21.83 -6.04
C THR A 397 5.71 21.55 -7.48
N ALA A 398 4.70 22.27 -7.99
CA ALA A 398 4.18 22.11 -9.34
C ALA A 398 4.70 23.21 -10.31
N PRO A 399 5.66 22.90 -11.21
CA PRO A 399 6.14 23.84 -12.20
C PRO A 399 5.04 24.16 -13.23
N MET A 400 5.09 25.36 -13.84
CA MET A 400 4.26 25.67 -15.00
C MET A 400 4.54 24.69 -16.14
N PRO A 401 3.51 24.26 -16.90
CA PRO A 401 3.74 23.44 -18.08
C PRO A 401 4.62 24.18 -19.10
N ASP A 402 5.33 23.41 -19.91
CA ASP A 402 6.09 23.95 -21.02
C ASP A 402 5.13 24.72 -21.96
N PRO A 403 5.48 25.93 -22.46
CA PRO A 403 4.71 26.63 -23.47
C PRO A 403 4.37 25.75 -24.70
N CYS A 404 5.23 24.79 -25.03
CA CYS A 404 5.02 23.82 -26.09
C CYS A 404 3.94 22.80 -25.80
N ASP A 405 3.59 22.59 -24.54
CA ASP A 405 2.47 21.75 -24.13
C ASP A 405 1.13 22.48 -24.22
N LYS A 406 1.10 23.76 -24.62
CA LYS A 406 -0.16 24.44 -24.94
C LYS A 406 -0.77 23.86 -26.22
N ALA A 407 -2.06 23.54 -26.19
CA ALA A 407 -2.77 23.05 -27.36
C ALA A 407 -2.67 24.04 -28.53
N GLY A 408 -2.32 23.53 -29.70
CA GLY A 408 -2.09 24.34 -30.91
C GLY A 408 -0.74 25.05 -30.97
N ALA A 409 0.12 24.93 -29.95
CA ALA A 409 1.49 25.45 -30.03
C ALA A 409 2.30 24.67 -31.09
N VAL A 410 2.99 25.42 -31.95
CA VAL A 410 3.92 24.87 -32.93
C VAL A 410 5.32 24.95 -32.34
N CYS A 411 5.81 23.86 -31.78
CA CYS A 411 7.17 23.77 -31.27
C CYS A 411 8.03 22.90 -32.18
N GLY A 412 9.18 23.44 -32.60
CA GLY A 412 10.18 22.70 -33.36
C GLY A 412 10.99 21.82 -32.42
N GLY A 413 10.73 20.52 -32.41
CA GLY A 413 11.53 19.59 -31.62
C GLY A 413 10.90 18.21 -31.53
N VAL A 414 11.49 17.27 -32.25
CA VAL A 414 11.23 15.83 -32.19
C VAL A 414 11.18 15.38 -30.73
N GLY A 415 10.16 14.59 -30.37
CA GLY A 415 9.99 13.99 -29.05
C GLY A 415 11.32 13.57 -28.46
N GLY A 416 11.64 14.13 -27.30
CA GLY A 416 12.90 13.93 -26.61
C GLY A 416 13.15 12.44 -26.45
N THR A 417 14.11 11.92 -27.19
CA THR A 417 14.72 10.63 -26.88
C THR A 417 15.20 10.70 -25.45
N VAL A 418 14.75 9.80 -24.58
CA VAL A 418 15.21 9.70 -23.19
C VAL A 418 16.73 9.88 -23.13
N PRO A 419 17.27 11.00 -22.60
CA PRO A 419 18.58 10.98 -21.99
C PRO A 419 18.37 10.47 -20.58
N THR A 420 18.91 9.30 -20.25
CA THR A 420 18.89 8.76 -18.88
C THR A 420 19.31 9.85 -17.87
N PRO A 421 18.40 10.42 -17.06
CA PRO A 421 18.79 11.17 -15.90
C PRO A 421 18.94 10.14 -14.79
N THR A 422 20.17 9.87 -14.36
CA THR A 422 20.38 9.20 -13.08
C THR A 422 19.91 10.17 -11.99
N PRO A 423 18.82 9.90 -11.23
CA PRO A 423 18.64 10.61 -9.98
C PRO A 423 19.79 10.20 -9.07
N THR A 424 20.71 11.12 -8.79
CA THR A 424 21.64 10.99 -7.68
C THR A 424 20.79 11.06 -6.41
N LEU A 425 20.31 9.90 -5.95
CA LEU A 425 19.91 9.75 -4.55
C LEU A 425 21.16 10.08 -3.73
N THR A 426 21.10 11.15 -2.94
CA THR A 426 22.15 11.42 -1.95
C THR A 426 22.09 10.28 -0.93
N PRO A 427 23.11 9.41 -0.83
CA PRO A 427 23.06 8.32 0.11
C PRO A 427 23.28 8.87 1.52
N THR A 428 22.26 8.75 2.37
CA THR A 428 22.45 8.75 3.83
C THR A 428 23.43 7.60 4.17
N PRO A 429 24.41 7.77 5.09
CA PRO A 429 25.54 6.86 5.19
C PRO A 429 25.09 5.46 5.67
N ALA A 430 25.22 4.47 4.79
CA ALA A 430 25.14 3.07 5.17
C ALA A 430 26.50 2.61 5.73
N SER A 431 26.49 2.02 6.92
CA SER A 431 27.65 1.41 7.56
C SER A 431 28.28 0.33 6.66
N THR A 432 29.59 0.44 6.45
CA THR A 432 30.44 -0.41 5.63
C THR A 432 30.35 -1.89 6.05
N PRO A 433 30.02 -2.83 5.13
CA PRO A 433 30.14 -4.26 5.42
C PRO A 433 31.61 -4.71 5.26
N GLN A 434 32.14 -5.29 6.34
CA GLN A 434 33.44 -5.96 6.37
C GLN A 434 33.42 -7.24 5.50
N PRO A 435 34.46 -7.52 4.69
CA PRO A 435 34.48 -8.72 3.83
C PRO A 435 34.75 -9.99 4.64
N THR A 436 33.91 -11.01 4.42
CA THR A 436 34.11 -12.39 4.90
C THR A 436 35.03 -13.14 3.93
N PRO A 437 36.08 -13.86 4.39
CA PRO A 437 37.03 -14.53 3.51
C PRO A 437 36.46 -15.82 2.89
N THR A 438 36.86 -16.06 1.64
CA THR A 438 36.57 -17.25 0.84
C THR A 438 37.36 -18.46 1.34
N LEU A 439 36.70 -19.60 1.58
CA LEU A 439 37.34 -20.87 1.91
C LEU A 439 37.75 -21.64 0.65
N THR A 440 39.03 -22.00 0.56
CA THR A 440 39.64 -22.89 -0.44
C THR A 440 39.61 -24.34 0.07
N PRO A 441 39.39 -25.37 -0.78
CA PRO A 441 39.27 -26.76 -0.33
C PRO A 441 40.61 -27.39 0.12
N THR A 442 40.56 -28.09 1.25
CA THR A 442 41.67 -28.82 1.89
C THR A 442 41.95 -30.17 1.21
N PRO A 443 43.22 -30.57 0.98
CA PRO A 443 43.59 -31.91 0.53
C PRO A 443 43.73 -32.93 1.69
N THR A 444 43.42 -34.19 1.40
CA THR A 444 43.52 -35.37 2.25
C THR A 444 44.97 -35.69 2.68
N PRO A 445 45.25 -35.98 3.96
CA PRO A 445 46.59 -36.45 4.38
C PRO A 445 46.72 -38.00 4.43
N THR A 446 47.89 -38.48 4.00
CA THR A 446 48.42 -39.85 4.13
C THR A 446 49.22 -39.99 5.44
N PRO A 447 49.23 -41.15 6.13
CA PRO A 447 49.87 -41.31 7.45
C PRO A 447 51.35 -41.72 7.38
N THR A 448 52.17 -41.33 8.38
CA THR A 448 53.57 -41.78 8.61
C THR A 448 53.96 -41.53 10.09
N PRO A 449 54.85 -42.34 10.71
CA PRO A 449 54.59 -43.00 12.00
C PRO A 449 55.26 -42.43 13.25
N THR A 450 54.79 -42.96 14.38
CA THR A 450 55.22 -42.80 15.79
C THR A 450 56.68 -43.21 16.06
N PRO A 451 57.44 -42.43 16.85
CA PRO A 451 58.61 -42.94 17.58
C PRO A 451 58.34 -43.21 19.08
N THR A 452 58.92 -44.32 19.53
CA THR A 452 58.95 -44.90 20.88
C THR A 452 59.80 -44.09 21.88
N PRO A 453 59.44 -44.03 23.19
CA PRO A 453 60.27 -43.38 24.22
C PRO A 453 61.33 -44.33 24.81
N THR A 454 62.47 -43.79 25.24
CA THR A 454 63.48 -44.50 26.07
C THR A 454 64.00 -43.55 27.16
N PRO A 455 64.29 -44.05 28.39
CA PRO A 455 64.20 -43.29 29.63
C PRO A 455 65.56 -42.90 30.23
N THR A 456 65.58 -41.97 31.19
CA THR A 456 66.74 -41.77 32.10
C THR A 456 66.28 -41.02 33.39
N PRO A 457 67.07 -40.99 34.49
CA PRO A 457 66.91 -41.86 35.65
C PRO A 457 66.70 -41.10 36.99
N THR A 458 66.50 -41.86 38.07
CA THR A 458 66.33 -41.44 39.49
C THR A 458 67.17 -42.40 40.36
N PRO A 459 67.54 -42.19 41.67
CA PRO A 459 67.66 -41.04 42.60
C PRO A 459 69.11 -40.89 43.18
N THR A 460 69.46 -40.10 44.22
CA THR A 460 69.37 -40.38 45.70
C THR A 460 70.03 -39.21 46.53
N PRO A 461 70.06 -39.17 47.89
CA PRO A 461 69.31 -38.20 48.73
C PRO A 461 70.14 -37.46 49.82
N THR A 462 69.62 -36.41 50.48
CA THR A 462 69.98 -36.04 51.89
C THR A 462 68.98 -35.01 52.48
N PRO A 463 68.90 -34.76 53.81
CA PRO A 463 67.86 -35.26 54.68
C PRO A 463 66.98 -34.19 55.36
N THR A 464 65.86 -34.68 55.91
CA THR A 464 64.82 -34.03 56.73
C THR A 464 65.33 -33.35 58.00
N PRO A 465 64.73 -32.21 58.40
CA PRO A 465 64.10 -32.16 59.72
C PRO A 465 62.61 -31.73 59.71
N THR A 466 61.86 -32.31 60.65
CA THR A 466 60.41 -32.23 60.93
C THR A 466 60.07 -31.00 61.83
N PRO A 467 58.80 -30.76 62.23
CA PRO A 467 57.78 -29.89 61.62
C PRO A 467 57.48 -28.60 62.43
N THR A 468 56.73 -27.65 61.83
CA THR A 468 56.07 -26.54 62.54
C THR A 468 54.62 -26.46 62.03
N PRO A 469 53.61 -26.25 62.91
CA PRO A 469 52.22 -26.67 62.65
C PRO A 469 51.48 -25.84 61.59
N THR A 470 50.66 -26.56 60.83
CA THR A 470 49.71 -26.09 59.81
C THR A 470 48.64 -25.15 60.39
N PRO A 471 48.46 -23.92 59.87
CA PRO A 471 47.21 -23.18 60.03
C PRO A 471 46.15 -23.69 59.05
N THR A 472 44.95 -23.88 59.61
CA THR A 472 43.68 -24.25 58.96
C THR A 472 43.40 -23.47 57.67
N PRO A 473 42.96 -24.11 56.56
CA PRO A 473 42.59 -23.38 55.35
C PRO A 473 41.34 -22.53 55.59
N SER A 474 41.46 -21.23 55.36
CA SER A 474 40.33 -20.31 55.27
C SER A 474 39.49 -20.64 54.03
N PHE A 475 38.21 -20.93 54.25
CA PHE A 475 37.23 -20.99 53.18
C PHE A 475 37.11 -19.61 52.51
N VAL A 476 37.55 -19.50 51.26
CA VAL A 476 37.12 -18.40 50.39
C VAL A 476 35.72 -18.74 49.92
N GLN A 477 34.72 -18.14 50.56
CA GLN A 477 33.34 -18.22 50.10
C GLN A 477 33.23 -17.35 48.84
N THR A 478 33.24 -17.97 47.66
CA THR A 478 32.85 -17.30 46.41
C THR A 478 31.37 -16.95 46.53
N VAL A 479 31.08 -15.72 46.92
CA VAL A 479 29.72 -15.17 46.82
C VAL A 479 29.39 -15.12 45.34
N VAL A 480 28.60 -16.08 44.86
CA VAL A 480 27.87 -15.91 43.60
C VAL A 480 26.90 -14.77 43.85
N VAL A 481 27.27 -13.56 43.43
CA VAL A 481 26.32 -12.46 43.35
C VAL A 481 25.24 -12.94 42.38
N ALA A 482 24.06 -13.29 42.90
CA ALA A 482 22.92 -13.58 42.06
C ALA A 482 22.73 -12.38 41.13
N ASP A 483 22.68 -12.64 39.84
CA ASP A 483 22.46 -11.63 38.81
C ASP A 483 21.09 -11.00 39.04
N GLN A 484 21.06 -9.87 39.77
CA GLN A 484 19.88 -9.08 40.12
C GLN A 484 19.29 -8.34 38.90
N SER A 485 19.60 -8.76 37.67
CA SER A 485 18.98 -8.20 36.46
C SER A 485 17.47 -8.34 36.55
N PRO A 486 16.66 -7.29 36.28
CA PRO A 486 15.21 -7.39 36.32
C PRO A 486 14.66 -8.28 35.20
N ALA A 487 13.44 -8.79 35.39
CA ALA A 487 12.71 -9.45 34.32
C ALA A 487 12.52 -8.50 33.13
N PRO A 488 12.45 -9.00 31.88
CA PRO A 488 12.22 -8.16 30.72
C PRO A 488 10.89 -7.40 30.85
N THR A 489 10.84 -6.18 30.33
CA THR A 489 9.59 -5.41 30.25
C THR A 489 9.13 -5.35 28.80
N MET A 490 7.82 -5.48 28.58
CA MET A 490 7.26 -5.41 27.24
C MET A 490 7.19 -3.97 26.79
N VAL A 491 7.85 -3.66 25.67
CA VAL A 491 7.83 -2.32 25.05
C VAL A 491 6.77 -2.28 23.97
N HIS A 492 6.69 -3.33 23.14
CA HIS A 492 5.67 -3.46 22.11
C HIS A 492 5.06 -4.86 22.12
N SER A 493 3.73 -4.92 22.23
CA SER A 493 2.94 -6.15 22.18
C SER A 493 3.14 -6.90 20.86
N PRO A 494 3.01 -8.24 20.85
CA PRO A 494 3.16 -9.02 19.64
C PRO A 494 2.13 -8.66 18.56
N ALA A 495 2.60 -8.44 17.33
CA ALA A 495 1.75 -8.15 16.17
C ALA A 495 2.11 -9.05 14.99
N ILE A 496 1.09 -9.51 14.25
CA ILE A 496 1.23 -10.33 13.04
C ILE A 496 1.19 -9.42 11.82
N SER A 497 2.15 -9.57 10.91
CA SER A 497 2.25 -8.88 9.63
C SER A 497 2.23 -9.88 8.47
N GLY A 498 1.82 -9.43 7.28
CA GLY A 498 1.65 -10.26 6.09
C GLY A 498 0.22 -10.75 5.87
N ARG A 499 -0.11 -11.14 4.64
CA ARG A 499 -1.48 -11.58 4.28
C ARG A 499 -1.78 -12.93 4.94
N ALA A 500 -2.88 -13.03 5.67
CA ALA A 500 -3.33 -14.28 6.25
C ALA A 500 -4.02 -15.18 5.21
N LEU A 501 -3.33 -15.52 4.11
CA LEU A 501 -3.83 -16.37 3.05
C LEU A 501 -2.98 -17.63 2.91
N VAL A 502 -3.58 -18.74 2.47
CA VAL A 502 -2.83 -19.96 2.15
C VAL A 502 -1.68 -19.66 1.18
N GLY A 503 -0.46 -20.09 1.51
CA GLY A 503 0.76 -19.86 0.73
C GLY A 503 1.49 -18.55 1.03
N ALA A 504 0.86 -17.62 1.77
CA ALA A 504 1.50 -16.37 2.17
C ALA A 504 2.41 -16.56 3.40
N ARG A 505 3.47 -15.76 3.48
CA ARG A 505 4.34 -15.69 4.66
C ARG A 505 3.80 -14.61 5.61
N ILE A 506 3.54 -15.01 6.85
CA ILE A 506 3.22 -14.09 7.95
C ILE A 506 4.39 -14.03 8.93
N SER A 507 4.62 -12.85 9.50
CA SER A 507 5.71 -12.59 10.44
C SER A 507 5.18 -11.99 11.73
N CYS A 508 5.87 -12.23 12.82
CA CYS A 508 5.54 -11.76 14.15
C CYS A 508 6.61 -10.79 14.62
N SER A 509 6.18 -9.66 15.16
CA SER A 509 7.05 -8.64 15.74
C SER A 509 6.65 -8.40 17.19
N ALA A 510 7.62 -8.18 18.06
CA ALA A 510 7.45 -7.82 19.47
C ALA A 510 8.77 -7.22 19.96
N THR A 511 8.72 -6.28 20.89
CA THR A 511 9.91 -5.60 21.42
C THR A 511 9.88 -5.59 22.94
N PHE A 512 11.04 -5.85 23.55
CA PHE A 512 11.20 -5.94 25.00
C PHE A 512 12.45 -5.17 25.43
N SER A 513 12.37 -4.52 26.58
CA SER A 513 13.53 -3.93 27.27
C SER A 513 14.10 -4.94 28.27
N GLY A 514 15.43 -5.06 28.33
CA GLY A 514 16.11 -5.96 29.26
C GLY A 514 16.05 -7.45 28.92
N ALA A 515 15.53 -7.83 27.74
CA ALA A 515 15.51 -9.22 27.29
C ALA A 515 16.91 -9.69 26.84
N ARG A 516 17.33 -10.87 27.30
CA ARG A 516 18.54 -11.57 26.81
C ARG A 516 18.22 -12.51 25.65
N SER A 517 17.01 -13.05 25.62
CA SER A 517 16.52 -13.87 24.51
C SER A 517 15.03 -13.65 24.29
N VAL A 518 14.59 -13.85 23.04
CA VAL A 518 13.18 -13.76 22.62
C VAL A 518 12.86 -14.97 21.77
N SER A 519 11.76 -15.65 22.09
CA SER A 519 11.29 -16.84 21.38
C SER A 519 9.85 -16.63 20.90
N TYR A 520 9.52 -17.28 19.78
CA TYR A 520 8.25 -17.10 19.06
C TYR A 520 7.54 -18.44 18.86
N ALA A 521 6.26 -18.48 19.19
CA ALA A 521 5.36 -19.61 18.97
C ALA A 521 4.08 -19.15 18.26
N TRP A 522 3.66 -19.87 17.24
CA TRP A 522 2.35 -19.67 16.60
C TRP A 522 1.32 -20.56 17.27
N VAL A 523 0.16 -20.01 17.58
CA VAL A 523 -0.86 -20.68 18.40
C VAL A 523 -2.24 -20.55 17.76
N THR A 524 -3.10 -21.53 17.98
CA THR A 524 -4.52 -21.44 17.59
C THR A 524 -5.33 -20.67 18.62
N ARG A 525 -6.58 -20.31 18.29
CA ARG A 525 -7.54 -19.69 19.24
C ARG A 525 -7.71 -20.50 20.55
N THR A 526 -7.51 -21.81 20.52
CA THR A 526 -7.60 -22.70 21.69
C THR A 526 -6.27 -22.89 22.43
N GLY A 527 -5.23 -22.13 22.06
CA GLY A 527 -3.90 -22.18 22.69
C GLY A 527 -2.99 -23.32 22.19
N GLY A 528 -3.47 -24.15 21.27
CA GLY A 528 -2.70 -25.26 20.69
C GLY A 528 -1.55 -24.77 19.82
N SER A 529 -0.43 -25.50 19.83
CA SER A 529 0.74 -25.17 18.99
C SER A 529 0.41 -25.31 17.51
N ALA A 530 0.71 -24.26 16.74
CA ALA A 530 0.56 -24.21 15.30
C ALA A 530 1.92 -24.11 14.57
N GLY A 531 3.02 -23.87 15.29
CA GLY A 531 4.37 -23.74 14.72
C GLY A 531 5.27 -22.86 15.60
N SER A 532 6.52 -22.68 15.20
CA SER A 532 7.50 -21.85 15.93
C SER A 532 8.24 -20.90 14.98
N GLY A 533 8.97 -19.95 15.56
CA GLY A 533 9.80 -19.00 14.83
C GLY A 533 9.09 -17.69 14.49
N ARG A 534 9.91 -16.65 14.25
CA ARG A 534 9.43 -15.27 14.04
C ARG A 534 8.55 -15.11 12.81
N ALA A 535 8.64 -15.99 11.83
CA ALA A 535 7.79 -15.97 10.64
C ALA A 535 7.43 -17.40 10.22
N ARG A 536 6.28 -17.55 9.56
CA ARG A 536 5.84 -18.82 8.99
C ARG A 536 5.09 -18.63 7.69
N THR A 537 5.14 -19.64 6.83
CA THR A 537 4.30 -19.72 5.63
C THR A 537 3.00 -20.45 5.98
N LEU A 538 1.87 -19.86 5.61
CA LEU A 538 0.56 -20.44 5.82
C LEU A 538 0.30 -21.57 4.84
N THR A 539 -0.31 -22.63 5.33
CA THR A 539 -0.60 -23.83 4.55
C THR A 539 -2.10 -24.06 4.44
N THR A 540 -2.51 -25.00 3.59
CA THR A 540 -3.93 -25.41 3.51
C THR A 540 -4.46 -25.99 4.82
N ARG A 541 -3.59 -26.42 5.74
CA ARG A 541 -4.00 -26.81 7.10
C ARG A 541 -4.46 -25.60 7.91
N ASP A 542 -3.94 -24.42 7.64
CA ASP A 542 -4.28 -23.22 8.41
C ASP A 542 -5.61 -22.60 7.96
N LEU A 543 -6.10 -22.95 6.76
CA LEU A 543 -7.33 -22.41 6.18
C LEU A 543 -8.52 -22.45 7.15
N GLY A 544 -9.17 -21.31 7.32
CA GLY A 544 -10.33 -21.12 8.18
C GLY A 544 -10.01 -21.09 9.69
N ARG A 545 -8.77 -21.41 10.08
CA ARG A 545 -8.29 -21.31 11.46
C ARG A 545 -7.85 -19.89 11.78
N SER A 546 -7.98 -19.52 13.04
CA SER A 546 -7.44 -18.28 13.59
C SER A 546 -6.11 -18.58 14.27
N LEU A 547 -5.06 -17.88 13.84
CA LEU A 547 -3.69 -18.01 14.34
C LEU A 547 -3.27 -16.74 15.08
N ALA A 548 -2.71 -16.88 16.27
CA ALA A 548 -2.04 -15.81 16.99
C ALA A 548 -0.54 -16.12 17.11
N CYS A 549 0.27 -15.10 17.41
CA CYS A 549 1.67 -15.25 17.73
C CYS A 549 1.89 -14.98 19.22
N ARG A 550 2.40 -15.98 19.92
CA ARG A 550 2.89 -15.90 21.29
C ARG A 550 4.38 -15.65 21.30
N VAL A 551 4.83 -14.70 22.09
CA VAL A 551 6.23 -14.30 22.21
C VAL A 551 6.64 -14.31 23.67
N THR A 552 7.74 -14.99 23.97
CA THR A 552 8.29 -15.13 25.32
C THR A 552 9.70 -14.55 25.34
N ALA A 553 9.92 -13.53 26.17
CA ALA A 553 11.22 -12.90 26.38
C ALA A 553 11.76 -13.28 27.75
N THR A 554 13.07 -13.54 27.84
CA THR A 554 13.72 -14.04 29.06
C THR A 554 14.98 -13.24 29.37
N SER A 555 15.22 -12.96 30.65
CA SER A 555 16.48 -12.46 31.22
C SER A 555 16.88 -13.33 32.43
N ALA A 556 17.99 -13.00 33.11
CA ALA A 556 18.33 -13.67 34.37
C ALA A 556 17.30 -13.41 35.49
N GLY A 557 16.54 -12.32 35.40
CA GLY A 557 15.51 -11.93 36.37
C GLY A 557 14.14 -12.54 36.19
N GLY A 558 13.91 -13.30 35.11
CA GLY A 558 12.63 -13.92 34.82
C GLY A 558 12.22 -13.83 33.35
N SER A 559 10.95 -14.12 33.06
CA SER A 559 10.39 -14.13 31.71
C SER A 559 9.05 -13.42 31.62
N VAL A 560 8.80 -12.75 30.50
CA VAL A 560 7.50 -12.15 30.15
C VAL A 560 7.00 -12.75 28.85
N GLU A 561 5.70 -13.06 28.82
CA GLU A 561 5.02 -13.62 27.65
C GLU A 561 3.83 -12.73 27.25
N ALA A 562 3.61 -12.57 25.94
CA ALA A 562 2.34 -12.05 25.40
C ALA A 562 1.94 -12.76 24.13
N THR A 563 0.67 -12.60 23.76
CA THR A 563 0.08 -13.17 22.54
C THR A 563 -0.61 -12.08 21.73
N SER A 564 -0.41 -12.10 20.42
CA SER A 564 -1.02 -11.14 19.48
C SER A 564 -2.53 -11.36 19.33
N ALA A 565 -3.22 -10.37 18.75
CA ALA A 565 -4.54 -10.62 18.16
C ALA A 565 -4.46 -11.74 17.10
N PRO A 566 -5.48 -12.61 16.99
CA PRO A 566 -5.46 -13.71 16.05
C PRO A 566 -5.88 -13.26 14.63
N VAL A 567 -5.20 -13.77 13.60
CA VAL A 567 -5.57 -13.59 12.19
C VAL A 567 -6.28 -14.82 11.65
N ARG A 568 -7.40 -14.65 10.93
CA ARG A 568 -8.12 -15.75 10.30
C ARG A 568 -7.56 -16.04 8.91
N VAL A 569 -7.18 -17.28 8.64
CA VAL A 569 -6.55 -17.64 7.36
C VAL A 569 -7.59 -17.87 6.27
N GLY A 570 -7.53 -17.05 5.22
CA GLY A 570 -8.37 -17.14 4.03
C GLY A 570 -7.73 -17.93 2.87
N PRO A 571 -8.52 -18.26 1.83
CA PRO A 571 -7.99 -18.87 0.61
C PRO A 571 -7.23 -17.84 -0.23
N ALA A 572 -6.09 -18.23 -0.82
CA ALA A 572 -5.41 -17.42 -1.84
C ALA A 572 -5.89 -17.78 -3.25
N LEU A 573 -5.80 -16.86 -4.20
CA LEU A 573 -5.99 -17.18 -5.62
C LEU A 573 -4.93 -18.20 -6.07
N LEU A 574 -5.34 -19.24 -6.80
CA LEU A 574 -4.43 -20.28 -7.28
C LEU A 574 -3.40 -19.69 -8.27
N PRO A 575 -2.09 -19.65 -7.96
CA PRO A 575 -1.12 -18.95 -8.80
C PRO A 575 -0.95 -19.63 -10.15
N LEU A 576 -1.04 -18.84 -11.23
CA LEU A 576 -0.80 -19.29 -12.59
C LEU A 576 0.71 -19.30 -12.89
N ARG A 577 1.18 -20.32 -13.61
CA ARG A 577 2.56 -20.45 -14.10
C ARG A 577 2.64 -20.39 -15.61
N SER A 578 1.68 -20.99 -16.30
CA SER A 578 1.58 -20.85 -17.75
C SER A 578 0.12 -20.86 -18.19
N ARG A 579 -0.19 -19.98 -19.14
CA ARG A 579 -1.51 -19.85 -19.76
C ARG A 579 -1.77 -20.99 -20.75
N PRO A 580 -3.04 -21.37 -20.96
CA PRO A 580 -3.39 -22.34 -21.98
C PRO A 580 -3.24 -21.74 -23.39
N ARG A 581 -3.00 -22.60 -24.38
CA ARG A 581 -2.87 -22.26 -25.79
C ARG A 581 -3.83 -23.11 -26.60
N ILE A 582 -4.28 -22.59 -27.73
CA ILE A 582 -5.07 -23.38 -28.68
C ILE A 582 -4.12 -24.04 -29.68
N LEU A 583 -4.19 -25.36 -29.77
CA LEU A 583 -3.43 -26.20 -30.69
C LEU A 583 -4.36 -26.69 -31.82
N GLY A 584 -3.80 -26.83 -33.02
CA GLY A 584 -4.52 -27.27 -34.22
C GLY A 584 -4.90 -26.13 -35.17
N ARG A 585 -5.35 -26.50 -36.37
CA ARG A 585 -5.77 -25.53 -37.39
C ARG A 585 -7.20 -25.08 -37.13
N ALA A 586 -7.41 -23.79 -36.92
CA ALA A 586 -8.72 -23.18 -36.77
C ALA A 586 -9.45 -23.12 -38.13
N ALA A 587 -10.14 -24.19 -38.49
CA ALA A 587 -10.93 -24.29 -39.71
C ALA A 587 -12.14 -25.18 -39.48
N VAL A 588 -13.26 -24.86 -40.13
CA VAL A 588 -14.53 -25.62 -40.00
C VAL A 588 -14.31 -27.12 -40.21
N GLY A 589 -14.85 -27.93 -39.31
CA GLY A 589 -14.73 -29.39 -39.29
C GLY A 589 -13.44 -29.92 -38.66
N ARG A 590 -12.49 -29.07 -38.26
CA ARG A 590 -11.27 -29.47 -37.56
C ARG A 590 -11.42 -29.37 -36.05
N THR A 591 -10.66 -30.19 -35.33
CA THR A 591 -10.62 -30.16 -33.87
C THR A 591 -9.49 -29.25 -33.39
N LEU A 592 -9.83 -28.32 -32.51
CA LEU A 592 -8.90 -27.54 -31.71
C LEU A 592 -8.75 -28.17 -30.33
N THR A 593 -7.53 -28.13 -29.79
CA THR A 593 -7.21 -28.69 -28.47
C THR A 593 -6.58 -27.62 -27.59
N ALA A 594 -7.15 -27.40 -26.41
CA ALA A 594 -6.58 -26.56 -25.37
C ALA A 594 -5.37 -27.25 -24.73
N SER A 595 -4.19 -26.61 -24.75
CA SER A 595 -3.07 -27.03 -23.92
C SER A 595 -3.34 -26.65 -22.48
N ARG A 596 -3.08 -27.55 -21.53
CA ARG A 596 -3.36 -27.30 -20.11
C ARG A 596 -2.66 -26.07 -19.54
N ALA A 597 -3.41 -25.27 -18.80
CA ALA A 597 -2.87 -24.26 -17.90
C ALA A 597 -2.08 -24.93 -16.76
N VAL A 598 -0.93 -24.35 -16.40
CA VAL A 598 -0.10 -24.85 -15.29
C VAL A 598 -0.26 -23.91 -14.11
N PHE A 599 -0.65 -24.46 -12.96
CA PHE A 599 -0.77 -23.75 -11.69
C PHE A 599 0.32 -24.20 -10.71
N ALA A 600 0.70 -23.33 -9.77
CA ALA A 600 1.60 -23.68 -8.68
C ALA A 600 1.06 -23.16 -7.33
N PRO A 601 0.57 -24.04 -6.45
CA PRO A 601 0.52 -25.50 -6.59
C PRO A 601 -0.41 -25.96 -7.72
N ALA A 602 -0.17 -27.16 -8.28
CA ALA A 602 -0.98 -27.69 -9.39
C ALA A 602 -2.47 -27.72 -9.06
N SER A 603 -3.34 -27.35 -10.01
CA SER A 603 -4.79 -27.44 -9.81
C SER A 603 -5.20 -28.90 -9.56
N GLY A 604 -6.12 -29.12 -8.61
CA GLY A 604 -6.74 -30.43 -8.40
C GLY A 604 -7.77 -30.78 -9.46
N ARG A 605 -8.39 -29.76 -10.09
CA ARG A 605 -9.33 -29.91 -11.20
C ARG A 605 -9.16 -28.78 -12.20
N LEU A 606 -9.31 -29.10 -13.48
CA LEU A 606 -9.44 -28.14 -14.58
C LEU A 606 -10.82 -28.30 -15.20
N SER A 607 -11.52 -27.18 -15.41
CA SER A 607 -12.70 -27.11 -16.26
C SER A 607 -12.44 -26.21 -17.46
N TYR A 608 -13.11 -26.47 -18.56
CA TYR A 608 -12.94 -25.75 -19.82
C TYR A 608 -14.25 -25.08 -20.20
N GLN A 609 -14.15 -23.95 -20.88
CA GLN A 609 -15.26 -23.36 -21.62
C GLN A 609 -14.70 -22.69 -22.86
N TRP A 610 -15.18 -23.10 -24.05
CA TRP A 610 -14.84 -22.42 -25.29
C TRP A 610 -15.76 -21.24 -25.53
N PHE A 611 -15.21 -20.22 -26.17
CA PHE A 611 -15.90 -18.98 -26.48
C PHE A 611 -15.70 -18.65 -27.95
N ARG A 612 -16.76 -18.13 -28.56
CA ARG A 612 -16.79 -17.55 -29.91
C ARG A 612 -17.02 -16.06 -29.76
N ASP A 613 -16.07 -15.24 -30.19
CA ASP A 613 -16.08 -13.79 -30.03
C ASP A 613 -16.44 -13.35 -28.61
N GLY A 614 -15.93 -14.10 -27.63
CA GLY A 614 -16.11 -13.80 -26.22
C GLY A 614 -17.43 -14.24 -25.58
N GLN A 615 -18.35 -14.78 -26.37
CA GLN A 615 -19.55 -15.47 -25.90
C GLN A 615 -19.33 -16.97 -25.71
N PRO A 616 -19.80 -17.59 -24.61
CA PRO A 616 -19.57 -19.00 -24.35
C PRO A 616 -20.32 -19.86 -25.38
N VAL A 617 -19.61 -20.79 -26.02
CA VAL A 617 -20.25 -21.77 -26.90
C VAL A 617 -20.94 -22.81 -26.02
N ALA A 618 -22.27 -22.90 -26.13
CA ALA A 618 -23.08 -23.82 -25.35
C ALA A 618 -22.56 -25.27 -25.47
N GLY A 619 -22.37 -25.94 -24.33
CA GLY A 619 -21.90 -27.33 -24.26
C GLY A 619 -20.40 -27.53 -24.52
N ALA A 620 -19.66 -26.52 -24.98
CA ALA A 620 -18.24 -26.62 -25.31
C ALA A 620 -17.35 -26.55 -24.04
N ARG A 621 -17.46 -27.57 -23.19
CA ARG A 621 -16.83 -27.65 -21.87
C ARG A 621 -15.66 -28.64 -21.76
N ARG A 622 -15.17 -29.11 -22.91
CA ARG A 622 -14.07 -30.07 -23.01
C ARG A 622 -12.79 -29.37 -23.48
N ALA A 623 -11.64 -29.97 -23.21
CA ALA A 623 -10.36 -29.49 -23.71
C ALA A 623 -10.29 -29.50 -25.24
N ALA A 624 -11.02 -30.41 -25.89
CA ALA A 624 -11.16 -30.46 -27.34
C ALA A 624 -12.46 -29.80 -27.80
N TYR A 625 -12.40 -29.07 -28.91
CA TYR A 625 -13.53 -28.42 -29.55
C TYR A 625 -13.50 -28.64 -31.06
N VAL A 626 -14.58 -29.16 -31.62
CA VAL A 626 -14.75 -29.27 -33.08
C VAL A 626 -15.26 -27.92 -33.58
N VAL A 627 -14.52 -27.31 -34.49
CA VAL A 627 -14.89 -26.03 -35.12
C VAL A 627 -16.11 -26.25 -35.99
N MET A 628 -17.20 -25.60 -35.63
CA MET A 628 -18.50 -25.64 -36.28
C MET A 628 -18.56 -24.65 -37.45
N SER A 629 -19.53 -24.83 -38.34
CA SER A 629 -19.79 -23.87 -39.43
C SER A 629 -20.05 -22.46 -38.92
N ALA A 630 -20.73 -22.34 -37.79
CA ALA A 630 -21.02 -21.07 -37.10
C ALA A 630 -19.79 -20.39 -36.50
N ASP A 631 -18.60 -21.02 -36.50
CA ASP A 631 -17.36 -20.37 -36.06
C ASP A 631 -16.62 -19.68 -37.20
N ARG A 632 -17.00 -19.90 -38.47
CA ARG A 632 -16.26 -19.36 -39.62
C ARG A 632 -16.18 -17.83 -39.56
N GLY A 633 -14.95 -17.30 -39.67
CA GLY A 633 -14.70 -15.86 -39.56
C GLY A 633 -14.64 -15.32 -38.13
N HIS A 634 -15.09 -16.10 -37.13
CA HIS A 634 -15.09 -15.74 -35.72
C HIS A 634 -13.77 -16.11 -35.03
N ARG A 635 -13.53 -15.55 -33.85
CA ARG A 635 -12.39 -15.85 -33.00
C ARG A 635 -12.79 -16.84 -31.90
N LEU A 636 -12.06 -17.94 -31.81
CA LEU A 636 -12.23 -18.93 -30.76
C LEU A 636 -11.18 -18.71 -29.66
N ARG A 637 -11.62 -18.64 -28.40
CA ARG A 637 -10.75 -18.72 -27.20
C ARG A 637 -11.23 -19.84 -26.29
N VAL A 638 -10.34 -20.37 -25.46
CA VAL A 638 -10.72 -21.30 -24.37
C VAL A 638 -10.34 -20.68 -23.04
N VAL A 639 -11.23 -20.80 -22.06
CA VAL A 639 -10.96 -20.48 -20.66
C VAL A 639 -10.81 -21.79 -19.91
N GLU A 640 -9.69 -21.93 -19.21
CA GLU A 640 -9.43 -23.01 -18.26
C GLU A 640 -9.58 -22.48 -16.84
N THR A 641 -10.41 -23.11 -16.02
CA THR A 641 -10.50 -22.79 -14.59
C THR A 641 -9.81 -23.86 -13.77
N GLY A 642 -8.69 -23.49 -13.16
CA GLY A 642 -7.99 -24.31 -12.18
C GLY A 642 -8.60 -24.15 -10.80
N SER A 643 -9.00 -25.26 -10.18
CA SER A 643 -9.44 -25.26 -8.78
C SER A 643 -8.61 -26.22 -7.95
N ARG A 644 -8.31 -25.81 -6.71
CA ARG A 644 -7.59 -26.62 -5.72
C ARG A 644 -8.16 -26.32 -4.34
N ARG A 645 -8.36 -27.35 -3.52
CA ARG A 645 -8.84 -27.17 -2.14
C ARG A 645 -7.92 -26.20 -1.36
N GLY A 646 -8.54 -25.21 -0.74
CA GLY A 646 -7.86 -24.14 0.01
C GLY A 646 -7.30 -23.00 -0.83
N TRP A 647 -7.63 -22.97 -2.12
CA TRP A 647 -7.33 -21.88 -3.03
C TRP A 647 -8.63 -21.43 -3.71
N THR A 648 -8.76 -20.14 -3.98
CA THR A 648 -9.81 -19.60 -4.84
C THR A 648 -9.53 -20.08 -6.27
N ALA A 649 -10.58 -20.58 -6.95
CA ALA A 649 -10.45 -21.04 -8.32
C ALA A 649 -10.00 -19.90 -9.24
N HIS A 650 -9.10 -20.19 -10.16
CA HIS A 650 -8.51 -19.20 -11.06
C HIS A 650 -8.85 -19.58 -12.51
N ALA A 651 -9.65 -18.73 -13.16
CA ALA A 651 -10.00 -18.84 -14.57
C ALA A 651 -8.97 -18.12 -15.44
N VAL A 652 -8.41 -18.80 -16.42
CA VAL A 652 -7.34 -18.28 -17.28
C VAL A 652 -7.66 -18.54 -18.75
N SER A 653 -7.53 -17.49 -19.55
CA SER A 653 -7.87 -17.54 -20.98
C SER A 653 -6.64 -17.82 -21.84
N SER A 654 -6.86 -18.55 -22.94
CA SER A 654 -5.91 -18.62 -24.05
C SER A 654 -5.95 -17.36 -24.91
N SER A 655 -4.91 -17.14 -25.71
CA SER A 655 -5.01 -16.28 -26.89
C SER A 655 -6.10 -16.83 -27.83
N ALA A 656 -6.78 -15.94 -28.56
CA ALA A 656 -7.82 -16.34 -29.50
C ALA A 656 -7.25 -16.69 -30.87
N VAL A 657 -7.82 -17.70 -31.54
CA VAL A 657 -7.50 -18.08 -32.93
C VAL A 657 -8.65 -17.73 -33.86
N ARG A 658 -8.37 -17.12 -35.02
CA ARG A 658 -9.40 -16.83 -36.02
C ARG A 658 -9.65 -18.08 -36.86
N VAL A 659 -10.92 -18.43 -37.05
CA VAL A 659 -11.32 -19.54 -37.92
C VAL A 659 -11.33 -19.09 -39.37
N GLY A 660 -10.52 -19.76 -40.19
CA GLY A 660 -10.44 -19.54 -41.64
C GLY A 660 -11.47 -20.30 -42.46
#